data_AF-A0AAD7XAB6-F1
#
_entry.id   AF-A0AAD7XAB6-F1
#
_cell.length_a   1.000
_cell.length_b   1.000
_cell.length_c   1.000
_cell.angle_alpha   90.00
_cell.angle_beta   90.00
_cell.angle_gamma   90.00
#
_symmetry.space_group_name_H-M   'P 1'
#
loop_
_entity.id
_entity.type
_entity.pdbx_description
1 polymer ?
#
loop_
_entity_poly.entity_id
_entity_poly.type
_entity_poly.pdbx_seq_one_letter_code
_entity_poly.pdbx_strand_id
1 'polypeptide(L)'
;MAGNSALESASKLGDLLAQLPLNQANQWSDIERTAQSLANDLRSKNVEQQTALGQTLLPQTLTSLLKSATSDVQSSGSTCKPAIFELLRVAANLCMDHDDNRGVLLDAGFPQTVVGLLESYAEPVKPAQQEPLPISIPDLKIVKTAIGFLLNASVGYGMSLKVYASTPPLMGTDAVKDRLVSLEAAMTILKLSSAIYPVGAWQRYDPASEEDSAEDPAEKWSLRSTLASWSWRAIEEIRGGGEDDGQRPPRAVFGPDALPLLISQLRAFVPPYPEPPSIFSTPSARRSLVQTDYDIYEQICGLIESLCLDVEDVRLSLARGLTFPDGEHGGVACLSELLTFVEKGDYPPYWSSESAGERAAKEKGFDLGKGALVKAIVEVAGEEKNTDTLWDDSEAEKPGGEFVNRMVEWIRTHKSLKETNRDDLIICATLSLGNICRRDAHSTAIVGPPISLGPDLAALLEPDTDIKVKHGVIGLLKHLAQSQGNRAALGQAGIIQKLAASQIWGEKADMVEIVQVAAIGVAKHMCNGDIDNTFSLVLPPADDSPLRQILELVKRSDSIAVKSEGTRVLVNAVKSLWSTDPKSLDEEKVKKREAAMKAVVTEPCVSALARLIGRSKRYPTLINEGVVALSLISTHPNGGTLVLDSLLNPLPAENIRTTSQPLSAVSATEASPVTGPRRALDMLITVLRDNNPNVPAEVRSNVCALLGHLGRKGVVAESRGVDLQRMEDSTRELIEGLARAEGPSNPKVVAAAKRALEAWQQPSAGMGVLLSLLSAAYYLPKLYFASVPATVAVKSAASSIAIERVSLRDFIRHRCPSLFKEFRPAWWLRSGHLQTAYCVLGDFSKIDKVEYDRKLLRTLDGGTIGIDLTPPAQERTLKEDTPIVVVLHGLTGGSHESYVRSILAPACTPVEQGGLGYRGIVVNFRGCAGVPVTSPQLYSALHTDDIRVAVMYISKMYPKAPLIGIGFSLGANVLTRYLAEEGEKSRLVAGCALACPWDVVASSDHLERHAFHRAVYSRGMAQNLKKVVTRHLDALSKFPDSPAWKAAQVAAAKKSMSLVEFDEIVTRVCGGSSPPFPFPSAYDYYRAASSHKVLGDIRVPFLALNSRDDPIVSSFPVGVADNGWVVLGLTQGGGHLGWFEAGKRFGELERWIRKPVLEWLRAVGEDLVPERERGQPMHEVEGFLKEVGRDDIGCKEVEGGGHVVGVEGEGGLFAGL
;
A
#
# COMPACT_ATOMS: atom_id res chain seq x y z
N MET A 1 -41.24 -58.79 -7.86
CA MET A 1 -42.03 -58.39 -9.05
C MET A 1 -41.86 -56.91 -9.44
N ALA A 2 -41.39 -56.00 -8.58
CA ALA A 2 -41.20 -54.58 -8.93
C ALA A 2 -39.97 -54.26 -9.82
N GLY A 3 -38.96 -55.14 -9.90
CA GLY A 3 -37.74 -54.91 -10.69
C GLY A 3 -37.92 -54.94 -12.22
N ASN A 4 -38.98 -55.60 -12.74
CA ASN A 4 -39.22 -55.68 -14.18
C ASN A 4 -39.94 -54.43 -14.74
N SER A 5 -40.80 -53.76 -13.97
CA SER A 5 -41.62 -52.64 -14.48
C SER A 5 -40.79 -51.38 -14.81
N ALA A 6 -39.77 -51.09 -14.03
CA ALA A 6 -38.95 -49.89 -14.22
C ALA A 6 -37.98 -50.02 -15.40
N LEU A 7 -37.41 -51.22 -15.64
CA LEU A 7 -36.60 -51.50 -16.82
C LEU A 7 -37.44 -51.48 -18.10
N GLU A 8 -38.66 -52.03 -18.05
CA GLU A 8 -39.63 -51.93 -19.16
C GLU A 8 -40.01 -50.48 -19.45
N SER A 9 -40.25 -49.67 -18.41
CA SER A 9 -40.55 -48.23 -18.56
C SER A 9 -39.37 -47.44 -19.14
N ALA A 10 -38.13 -47.75 -18.71
CA ALA A 10 -36.91 -47.15 -19.26
C ALA A 10 -36.70 -47.50 -20.74
N SER A 11 -36.90 -48.77 -21.12
CA SER A 11 -36.85 -49.21 -22.52
C SER A 11 -37.90 -48.50 -23.37
N LYS A 12 -39.13 -48.39 -22.86
CA LYS A 12 -40.23 -47.71 -23.54
C LYS A 12 -39.96 -46.21 -23.77
N LEU A 13 -39.27 -45.54 -22.84
CA LEU A 13 -38.81 -44.16 -23.08
C LEU A 13 -37.79 -44.07 -24.23
N GLY A 14 -36.90 -45.07 -24.35
CA GLY A 14 -35.98 -45.18 -25.48
C GLY A 14 -36.69 -45.39 -26.82
N ASP A 15 -37.72 -46.24 -26.85
CA ASP A 15 -38.54 -46.46 -28.05
C ASP A 15 -39.32 -45.21 -28.47
N LEU A 16 -39.77 -44.40 -27.50
CA LEU A 16 -40.43 -43.12 -27.74
C LEU A 16 -39.45 -42.05 -28.25
N LEU A 17 -38.21 -42.02 -27.74
CA LEU A 17 -37.16 -41.12 -28.24
C LEU A 17 -36.85 -41.37 -29.73
N ALA A 18 -36.82 -42.65 -30.15
CA ALA A 18 -36.54 -43.02 -31.53
C ALA A 18 -37.61 -42.55 -32.54
N GLN A 19 -38.75 -42.05 -32.06
CA GLN A 19 -39.87 -41.57 -32.86
C GLN A 19 -39.88 -40.05 -33.07
N LEU A 20 -38.82 -39.33 -32.68
CA LEU A 20 -38.68 -37.88 -32.90
C LEU A 20 -38.27 -37.53 -34.36
N PRO A 21 -38.81 -36.46 -34.98
CA PRO A 21 -39.84 -35.55 -34.46
C PRO A 21 -41.20 -36.24 -34.33
N LEU A 22 -41.93 -35.95 -33.25
CA LEU A 22 -43.19 -36.62 -32.93
C LEU A 22 -44.26 -36.31 -34.00
N ASN A 23 -44.82 -37.36 -34.61
CA ASN A 23 -45.76 -37.25 -35.73
C ASN A 23 -47.24 -37.35 -35.29
N GLN A 24 -47.52 -37.55 -34.00
CA GLN A 24 -48.88 -37.69 -33.46
C GLN A 24 -49.11 -36.82 -32.22
N ALA A 25 -50.31 -36.24 -32.10
CA ALA A 25 -50.67 -35.27 -31.04
C ALA A 25 -50.60 -35.78 -29.59
N ASN A 26 -50.50 -37.10 -29.37
CA ASN A 26 -50.56 -37.72 -28.03
C ASN A 26 -49.22 -38.28 -27.52
N GLN A 27 -48.13 -38.20 -28.30
CA GLN A 27 -46.86 -38.85 -27.93
C GLN A 27 -46.16 -38.19 -26.72
N TRP A 28 -46.33 -36.89 -26.51
CA TRP A 28 -45.87 -36.22 -25.29
C TRP A 28 -46.59 -36.73 -24.03
N SER A 29 -47.89 -37.05 -24.13
CA SER A 29 -48.65 -37.67 -23.03
C SER A 29 -48.22 -39.11 -22.76
N ASP A 30 -47.73 -39.84 -23.76
CA ASP A 30 -47.15 -41.17 -23.57
C ASP A 30 -45.78 -41.11 -22.88
N ILE A 31 -44.95 -40.12 -23.23
CA ILE A 31 -43.69 -39.83 -22.52
C ILE A 31 -43.99 -39.46 -21.06
N GLU A 32 -44.95 -38.56 -20.83
CA GLU A 32 -45.40 -38.16 -19.49
C GLU A 32 -45.80 -39.37 -18.64
N ARG A 33 -46.77 -40.18 -19.10
CA ARG A 33 -47.26 -41.34 -18.33
C ARG A 33 -46.15 -42.36 -18.05
N THR A 34 -45.27 -42.59 -19.02
CA THR A 34 -44.16 -43.54 -18.87
C THR A 34 -43.11 -43.01 -17.90
N ALA A 35 -42.72 -41.74 -18.01
CA ALA A 35 -41.79 -41.09 -17.08
C ALA A 35 -42.36 -41.00 -15.66
N GLN A 36 -43.65 -40.72 -15.51
CA GLN A 36 -44.32 -40.67 -14.20
C GLN A 36 -44.30 -42.03 -13.49
N SER A 37 -44.62 -43.11 -14.21
CA SER A 37 -44.54 -44.46 -13.66
C SER A 37 -43.12 -44.77 -13.17
N LEU A 38 -42.11 -44.46 -14.00
CA LEU A 38 -40.71 -44.67 -13.67
C LEU A 38 -40.25 -43.81 -12.47
N ALA A 39 -40.65 -42.54 -12.42
CA ALA A 39 -40.32 -41.63 -11.32
C ALA A 39 -40.94 -42.10 -9.99
N ASN A 40 -42.16 -42.64 -10.03
CA ASN A 40 -42.83 -43.21 -8.85
C ASN A 40 -42.15 -44.49 -8.37
N ASP A 41 -41.76 -45.38 -9.29
CA ASP A 41 -41.03 -46.62 -8.97
C ASP A 41 -39.67 -46.30 -8.31
N LEU A 42 -38.91 -45.36 -8.88
CA LEU A 42 -37.62 -44.90 -8.37
C LEU A 42 -37.68 -44.20 -7.00
N ARG A 43 -38.88 -43.81 -6.55
CA ARG A 43 -39.08 -43.21 -5.22
C ARG A 43 -38.94 -44.24 -4.10
N SER A 44 -39.19 -45.52 -4.39
CA SER A 44 -38.83 -46.60 -3.47
C SER A 44 -37.31 -46.76 -3.48
N LYS A 45 -36.62 -46.51 -2.37
CA LYS A 45 -35.14 -46.46 -2.26
C LYS A 45 -34.47 -47.84 -2.47
N ASN A 46 -34.65 -48.45 -3.64
CA ASN A 46 -34.04 -49.72 -4.01
C ASN A 46 -32.73 -49.45 -4.77
N VAL A 47 -31.61 -49.52 -4.05
CA VAL A 47 -30.27 -49.21 -4.58
C VAL A 47 -29.93 -50.11 -5.77
N GLU A 48 -30.21 -51.42 -5.72
CA GLU A 48 -29.89 -52.36 -6.80
C GLU A 48 -30.62 -51.99 -8.11
N GLN A 49 -31.87 -51.55 -8.01
CA GLN A 49 -32.67 -51.12 -9.14
C GLN A 49 -32.19 -49.77 -9.70
N GLN A 50 -31.77 -48.84 -8.85
CA GLN A 50 -31.19 -47.56 -9.26
C GLN A 50 -29.84 -47.75 -9.98
N THR A 51 -28.97 -48.62 -9.46
CA THR A 51 -27.69 -48.96 -10.10
C THR A 51 -27.93 -49.61 -11.46
N ALA A 52 -28.85 -50.58 -11.56
CA ALA A 52 -29.17 -51.26 -12.81
C ALA A 52 -29.70 -50.28 -13.88
N LEU A 53 -30.59 -49.35 -13.50
CA LEU A 53 -31.15 -48.35 -14.41
C LEU A 53 -30.11 -47.33 -14.87
N GLY A 54 -29.21 -46.90 -13.98
CA GLY A 54 -28.12 -45.98 -14.33
C GLY A 54 -27.13 -46.54 -15.34
N GLN A 55 -26.96 -47.86 -15.39
CA GLN A 55 -26.08 -48.54 -16.37
C GLN A 55 -26.74 -48.77 -17.74
N THR A 56 -28.02 -48.42 -17.91
CA THR A 56 -28.72 -48.50 -19.20
C THR A 56 -28.52 -47.24 -20.05
N LEU A 57 -29.15 -47.17 -21.23
CA LEU A 57 -29.21 -45.94 -22.05
C LEU A 57 -30.19 -44.88 -21.49
N LEU A 58 -30.79 -45.12 -20.33
CA LEU A 58 -31.75 -44.19 -19.71
C LEU A 58 -31.17 -42.78 -19.50
N PRO A 59 -29.94 -42.57 -18.97
CA PRO A 59 -29.38 -41.23 -18.82
C PRO A 59 -29.25 -40.44 -20.14
N GLN A 60 -28.82 -41.09 -21.22
CA GLN A 60 -28.75 -40.49 -22.55
C GLN A 60 -30.15 -40.23 -23.14
N THR A 61 -31.09 -41.14 -22.85
CA THR A 61 -32.48 -41.03 -23.27
C THR A 61 -33.16 -39.82 -22.61
N LEU A 62 -33.02 -39.68 -21.29
CA LEU A 62 -33.52 -38.54 -20.53
C LEU A 62 -32.93 -37.21 -21.04
N THR A 63 -31.63 -37.18 -21.32
CA THR A 63 -30.97 -35.97 -21.84
C THR A 63 -31.51 -35.59 -23.21
N SER A 64 -31.66 -36.56 -24.11
CA SER A 64 -32.12 -36.30 -25.48
C SER A 64 -33.58 -35.88 -25.51
N LEU A 65 -34.45 -36.55 -24.74
CA LEU A 65 -35.85 -36.18 -24.60
C LEU A 65 -36.02 -34.78 -24.00
N LEU A 66 -35.22 -34.43 -22.98
CA LEU A 66 -35.26 -33.10 -22.38
C LEU A 66 -34.83 -32.02 -23.37
N LYS A 67 -33.74 -32.22 -24.14
CA LYS A 67 -33.30 -31.28 -25.18
C LYS A 67 -34.36 -31.05 -26.25
N SER A 68 -35.01 -32.12 -26.71
CA SER A 68 -36.10 -32.04 -27.70
C SER A 68 -37.32 -31.32 -27.12
N ALA A 69 -37.69 -31.61 -25.87
CA ALA A 69 -38.77 -30.92 -25.18
C ALA A 69 -38.51 -29.41 -25.05
N THR A 70 -37.30 -29.01 -24.67
CA THR A 70 -36.93 -27.59 -24.55
C THR A 70 -36.96 -26.86 -25.89
N SER A 71 -36.66 -27.54 -27.00
CA SER A 71 -36.72 -26.98 -28.35
C SER A 71 -38.17 -26.78 -28.82
N ASP A 72 -39.07 -27.71 -28.52
CA ASP A 72 -40.50 -27.66 -28.90
C ASP A 72 -41.31 -26.63 -28.08
N VAL A 73 -40.88 -26.31 -26.84
CA VAL A 73 -41.49 -25.24 -26.02
C VAL A 73 -41.42 -23.88 -26.73
N GLN A 74 -40.39 -23.65 -27.54
CA GLN A 74 -40.20 -22.40 -28.29
C GLN A 74 -41.10 -22.29 -29.53
N SER A 75 -41.66 -23.40 -30.04
CA SER A 75 -42.43 -23.44 -31.30
C SER A 75 -43.94 -23.62 -31.15
N SER A 76 -44.42 -24.29 -30.10
CA SER A 76 -45.83 -24.72 -29.99
C SER A 76 -46.21 -25.01 -28.53
N GLY A 77 -46.79 -24.02 -27.86
CA GLY A 77 -46.99 -24.01 -26.40
C GLY A 77 -47.72 -25.21 -25.75
N SER A 78 -47.38 -25.40 -24.47
CA SER A 78 -48.03 -26.15 -23.37
C SER A 78 -48.02 -27.69 -23.32
N THR A 79 -48.00 -28.42 -24.45
CA THR A 79 -48.24 -29.90 -24.40
C THR A 79 -47.09 -30.74 -23.82
N CYS A 80 -45.84 -30.26 -23.86
CA CYS A 80 -44.67 -31.00 -23.36
C CYS A 80 -44.31 -30.71 -21.89
N LYS A 81 -44.93 -29.72 -21.24
CA LYS A 81 -44.59 -29.31 -19.85
C LYS A 81 -44.75 -30.46 -18.82
N PRO A 82 -45.85 -31.25 -18.83
CA PRO A 82 -45.97 -32.38 -17.92
C PRO A 82 -44.89 -33.44 -18.13
N ALA A 83 -44.50 -33.69 -19.38
CA ALA A 83 -43.42 -34.62 -19.71
C ALA A 83 -42.06 -34.11 -19.18
N ILE A 84 -41.75 -32.82 -19.34
CA ILE A 84 -40.52 -32.21 -18.78
C ILE A 84 -40.46 -32.41 -17.27
N PHE A 85 -41.55 -32.11 -16.56
CA PHE A 85 -41.63 -32.28 -15.12
C PHE A 85 -41.32 -33.73 -14.69
N GLU A 86 -41.94 -34.71 -15.33
CA GLU A 86 -41.74 -36.13 -14.98
C GLU A 86 -40.34 -36.63 -15.37
N LEU A 87 -39.76 -36.20 -16.50
CA LEU A 87 -38.37 -36.52 -16.88
C LEU A 87 -37.36 -36.01 -15.83
N LEU A 88 -37.56 -34.79 -15.33
CA LEU A 88 -36.75 -34.22 -14.25
C LEU A 88 -36.90 -35.03 -12.95
N ARG A 89 -38.12 -35.49 -12.62
CA ARG A 89 -38.36 -36.35 -11.46
C ARG A 89 -37.64 -37.70 -11.57
N VAL A 90 -37.65 -38.32 -12.75
CA VAL A 90 -36.89 -39.56 -13.00
C VAL A 90 -35.41 -39.33 -12.70
N ALA A 91 -34.81 -38.28 -13.28
CA ALA A 91 -33.39 -37.99 -13.08
C ALA A 91 -33.06 -37.65 -11.61
N ALA A 92 -33.88 -36.82 -10.96
CA ALA A 92 -33.69 -36.43 -9.55
C ALA A 92 -33.75 -37.62 -8.60
N ASN A 93 -34.61 -38.61 -8.87
CA ASN A 93 -34.72 -39.83 -8.07
C ASN A 93 -33.62 -40.84 -8.44
N LEU A 94 -33.13 -40.86 -9.69
CA LEU A 94 -32.06 -41.75 -10.13
C LEU A 94 -30.70 -41.42 -9.48
N CYS A 95 -30.45 -40.15 -9.16
CA CYS A 95 -29.19 -39.68 -8.57
C CYS A 95 -29.26 -39.37 -7.07
N MET A 96 -30.44 -39.52 -6.44
CA MET A 96 -30.64 -39.31 -5.01
C MET A 96 -29.87 -40.38 -4.21
N ASP A 97 -29.01 -39.95 -3.29
CA ASP A 97 -28.20 -40.82 -2.43
C ASP A 97 -27.29 -41.82 -3.20
N HIS A 98 -26.96 -41.57 -4.49
CA HIS A 98 -26.24 -42.53 -5.35
C HIS A 98 -25.12 -41.88 -6.20
N ASP A 99 -23.86 -42.09 -5.82
CA ASP A 99 -22.70 -41.42 -6.44
C ASP A 99 -22.44 -41.83 -7.90
N ASP A 100 -22.47 -43.13 -8.23
CA ASP A 100 -22.17 -43.58 -9.61
C ASP A 100 -23.15 -42.98 -10.64
N ASN A 101 -24.45 -42.98 -10.33
CA ASN A 101 -25.48 -42.46 -11.22
C ASN A 101 -25.33 -40.96 -11.50
N ARG A 102 -24.75 -40.19 -10.56
CA ARG A 102 -24.44 -38.76 -10.79
C ARG A 102 -23.37 -38.61 -11.85
N GLY A 103 -22.32 -39.43 -11.79
CA GLY A 103 -21.28 -39.50 -12.82
C GLY A 103 -21.84 -39.89 -14.17
N VAL A 104 -22.70 -40.91 -14.24
CA VAL A 104 -23.31 -41.33 -15.52
C VAL A 104 -24.24 -40.25 -16.12
N LEU A 105 -25.03 -39.56 -15.28
CA LEU A 105 -25.86 -38.45 -15.73
C LEU A 105 -25.02 -37.25 -16.20
N LEU A 106 -23.89 -36.99 -15.54
CA LEU A 106 -22.92 -35.98 -15.97
C LEU A 106 -22.33 -36.33 -17.35
N ASP A 107 -21.90 -37.58 -17.55
CA ASP A 107 -21.35 -38.08 -18.82
C ASP A 107 -22.39 -38.00 -19.94
N ALA A 108 -23.66 -38.24 -19.63
CA ALA A 108 -24.76 -38.08 -20.57
C ALA A 108 -25.05 -36.61 -20.94
N GLY A 109 -24.52 -35.64 -20.19
CA GLY A 109 -24.75 -34.22 -20.41
C GLY A 109 -26.07 -33.71 -19.81
N PHE A 110 -26.65 -34.43 -18.84
CA PHE A 110 -27.93 -34.07 -18.24
C PHE A 110 -27.86 -32.78 -17.41
N PRO A 111 -26.89 -32.57 -16.50
CA PRO A 111 -26.76 -31.31 -15.75
C PRO A 111 -26.68 -30.06 -16.64
N GLN A 112 -25.93 -30.13 -17.73
CA GLN A 112 -25.80 -29.06 -18.74
C GLN A 112 -27.16 -28.71 -19.35
N THR A 113 -27.96 -29.73 -19.64
CA THR A 113 -29.30 -29.56 -20.22
C THR A 113 -30.27 -28.94 -19.21
N VAL A 114 -30.17 -29.35 -17.94
CA VAL A 114 -30.98 -28.76 -16.86
C VAL A 114 -30.61 -27.29 -16.61
N VAL A 115 -29.32 -26.94 -16.61
CA VAL A 115 -28.87 -25.55 -16.47
C VAL A 115 -29.39 -24.72 -17.66
N GLY A 116 -29.26 -25.21 -18.90
CA GLY A 116 -29.81 -24.52 -20.08
C GLY A 116 -31.34 -24.33 -20.03
N LEU A 117 -32.08 -25.29 -19.48
CA LEU A 117 -33.51 -25.12 -19.22
C LEU A 117 -33.76 -23.99 -18.22
N LEU A 118 -33.02 -23.96 -17.10
CA LEU A 118 -33.14 -22.91 -16.09
C LEU A 118 -32.76 -21.52 -16.64
N GLU A 119 -31.73 -21.44 -17.48
CA GLU A 119 -31.31 -20.21 -18.15
C GLU A 119 -32.45 -19.61 -19.00
N SER A 120 -33.23 -20.45 -19.69
CA SER A 120 -34.39 -19.97 -20.46
C SER A 120 -35.47 -19.30 -19.60
N TYR A 121 -35.62 -19.72 -18.33
CA TYR A 121 -36.49 -19.06 -17.37
C TYR A 121 -35.84 -17.82 -16.73
N ALA A 122 -34.51 -17.75 -16.73
CA ALA A 122 -33.74 -16.66 -16.12
C ALA A 122 -33.52 -15.48 -17.09
N GLU A 123 -33.60 -15.71 -18.40
CA GLU A 123 -33.43 -14.68 -19.45
C GLU A 123 -34.27 -13.40 -19.24
N PRO A 124 -35.56 -13.44 -18.84
CA PRO A 124 -36.36 -12.23 -18.63
C PRO A 124 -36.07 -11.51 -17.30
N VAL A 125 -35.25 -12.09 -16.42
CA VAL A 125 -35.01 -11.57 -15.06
C VAL A 125 -34.17 -10.30 -15.11
N LYS A 126 -34.67 -9.22 -14.51
CA LYS A 126 -33.95 -7.96 -14.35
C LYS A 126 -33.29 -7.87 -12.97
N PRO A 127 -32.09 -7.25 -12.86
CA PRO A 127 -31.53 -6.87 -11.56
C PRO A 127 -32.51 -6.01 -10.75
N ALA A 128 -32.57 -6.22 -9.43
CA ALA A 128 -33.43 -5.50 -8.47
C ALA A 128 -34.95 -5.54 -8.70
N GLN A 129 -35.45 -6.57 -9.39
CA GLN A 129 -36.88 -6.81 -9.51
C GLN A 129 -37.51 -7.13 -8.13
N GLN A 130 -38.46 -6.29 -7.67
CA GLN A 130 -39.27 -6.55 -6.46
C GLN A 130 -40.60 -7.26 -6.76
N GLU A 131 -41.03 -7.15 -8.01
CA GLU A 131 -42.12 -7.85 -8.69
C GLU A 131 -41.95 -9.38 -8.69
N PRO A 132 -42.77 -10.27 -8.09
CA PRO A 132 -42.55 -11.69 -8.33
C PRO A 132 -42.77 -12.01 -9.81
N LEU A 133 -41.86 -12.76 -10.43
CA LEU A 133 -41.95 -13.14 -11.85
C LEU A 133 -43.32 -13.79 -12.13
N PRO A 134 -44.05 -13.37 -13.18
CA PRO A 134 -45.33 -13.97 -13.53
C PRO A 134 -45.09 -15.35 -14.16
N ILE A 135 -45.30 -16.40 -13.37
CA ILE A 135 -45.02 -17.79 -13.75
C ILE A 135 -46.18 -18.69 -13.27
N SER A 136 -46.56 -19.66 -14.11
CA SER A 136 -47.66 -20.60 -13.84
C SER A 136 -47.26 -21.69 -12.83
N ILE A 137 -48.23 -22.33 -12.16
CA ILE A 137 -47.94 -23.47 -11.27
C ILE A 137 -47.18 -24.62 -11.99
N PRO A 138 -47.53 -25.03 -13.22
CA PRO A 138 -46.76 -26.03 -13.97
C PRO A 138 -45.28 -25.65 -14.16
N ASP A 139 -45.01 -24.38 -14.50
CA ASP A 139 -43.64 -23.90 -14.68
C ASP A 139 -42.88 -23.83 -13.34
N LEU A 140 -43.54 -23.40 -12.25
CA LEU A 140 -42.98 -23.47 -10.89
C LEU A 140 -42.58 -24.90 -10.51
N LYS A 141 -43.42 -25.89 -10.86
CA LYS A 141 -43.13 -27.32 -10.62
C LYS A 141 -41.91 -27.78 -11.42
N ILE A 142 -41.77 -27.34 -12.67
CA ILE A 142 -40.59 -27.63 -13.51
C ILE A 142 -39.32 -27.03 -12.89
N VAL A 143 -39.30 -25.72 -12.64
CA VAL A 143 -38.12 -25.01 -12.11
C VAL A 143 -37.70 -25.58 -10.77
N LYS A 144 -38.66 -25.80 -9.85
CA LYS A 144 -38.39 -26.42 -8.55
C LYS A 144 -37.78 -27.81 -8.69
N THR A 145 -38.28 -28.64 -9.60
CA THR A 145 -37.77 -30.01 -9.79
C THR A 145 -36.40 -30.01 -10.45
N ALA A 146 -36.15 -29.10 -11.39
CA ALA A 146 -34.83 -28.88 -11.98
C ALA A 146 -33.78 -28.48 -10.93
N ILE A 147 -34.11 -27.51 -10.06
CA ILE A 147 -33.24 -27.12 -8.93
C ILE A 147 -33.08 -28.29 -7.94
N GLY A 148 -34.15 -29.03 -7.66
CA GLY A 148 -34.09 -30.24 -6.82
C GLY A 148 -33.18 -31.33 -7.39
N PHE A 149 -33.15 -31.51 -8.72
CA PHE A 149 -32.17 -32.37 -9.38
C PHE A 149 -30.74 -31.86 -9.15
N LEU A 150 -30.47 -30.57 -9.39
CA LEU A 150 -29.14 -29.99 -9.19
C LEU A 150 -28.66 -30.12 -7.74
N LEU A 151 -29.55 -29.94 -6.77
CA LEU A 151 -29.28 -30.19 -5.35
C LEU A 151 -28.91 -31.65 -5.10
N ASN A 152 -29.72 -32.60 -5.58
CA ASN A 152 -29.42 -34.03 -5.38
C ASN A 152 -28.13 -34.46 -6.08
N ALA A 153 -27.78 -33.81 -7.19
CA ALA A 153 -26.55 -34.05 -7.94
C ALA A 153 -25.31 -33.47 -7.23
N SER A 154 -25.48 -32.44 -6.38
CA SER A 154 -24.39 -31.80 -5.64
C SER A 154 -24.18 -32.35 -4.22
N VAL A 155 -25.19 -32.86 -3.52
CA VAL A 155 -25.03 -33.37 -2.14
C VAL A 155 -24.21 -34.68 -2.11
N GLY A 156 -23.02 -34.70 -1.51
CA GLY A 156 -22.20 -35.92 -1.36
C GLY A 156 -22.72 -36.84 -0.25
N TYR A 157 -22.94 -38.14 -0.50
CA TYR A 157 -23.27 -39.10 0.54
C TYR A 157 -22.08 -40.02 0.78
N GLY A 158 -21.24 -39.67 1.75
CA GLY A 158 -20.12 -40.50 2.16
C GLY A 158 -20.59 -41.81 2.80
N MET A 159 -20.80 -42.87 2.01
CA MET A 159 -20.82 -44.22 2.56
C MET A 159 -19.43 -44.85 2.50
N SER A 160 -18.87 -44.97 3.69
CA SER A 160 -17.82 -45.90 4.08
C SER A 160 -18.11 -47.32 3.55
N LEU A 161 -17.59 -47.66 2.37
CA LEU A 161 -17.46 -49.05 1.90
C LEU A 161 -16.08 -49.23 1.27
N LYS A 162 -15.07 -49.38 2.14
CA LYS A 162 -13.77 -49.98 1.79
C LYS A 162 -13.96 -51.47 1.49
N VAL A 163 -14.63 -51.86 0.41
CA VAL A 163 -14.71 -53.28 0.03
C VAL A 163 -14.81 -53.43 -1.51
N TYR A 164 -13.69 -53.86 -2.11
CA TYR A 164 -13.47 -54.35 -3.48
C TYR A 164 -13.63 -53.40 -4.69
N ALA A 165 -12.51 -53.03 -5.33
CA ALA A 165 -12.15 -53.39 -6.73
C ALA A 165 -11.15 -52.40 -7.38
N SER A 166 -10.30 -52.95 -8.25
CA SER A 166 -9.12 -52.38 -8.89
C SER A 166 -9.40 -51.55 -10.15
N THR A 167 -10.25 -50.53 -10.06
CA THR A 167 -10.55 -49.59 -11.16
C THR A 167 -10.29 -48.15 -10.69
N PRO A 168 -9.77 -47.25 -11.56
CA PRO A 168 -9.51 -45.86 -11.16
C PRO A 168 -10.85 -45.20 -10.77
N PRO A 169 -10.85 -44.24 -9.82
CA PRO A 169 -12.10 -43.67 -9.31
C PRO A 169 -12.85 -43.00 -10.46
N LEU A 170 -14.06 -43.48 -10.73
CA LEU A 170 -15.02 -42.84 -11.65
C LEU A 170 -15.37 -41.45 -11.10
N MET A 171 -15.62 -40.51 -12.01
CA MET A 171 -15.88 -39.08 -11.75
C MET A 171 -16.91 -38.89 -10.62
N GLY A 172 -16.43 -38.57 -9.41
CA GLY A 172 -17.28 -38.41 -8.22
C GLY A 172 -18.07 -37.10 -8.18
N THR A 173 -18.81 -36.88 -7.09
CA THR A 173 -19.63 -35.67 -6.82
C THR A 173 -18.87 -34.36 -7.04
N ASP A 174 -17.56 -34.35 -6.80
CA ASP A 174 -16.69 -33.19 -7.07
C ASP A 174 -16.66 -32.80 -8.56
N ALA A 175 -16.67 -33.77 -9.49
CA ALA A 175 -16.68 -33.49 -10.93
C ALA A 175 -18.01 -32.85 -11.37
N VAL A 176 -19.12 -33.25 -10.75
CA VAL A 176 -20.43 -32.62 -10.96
C VAL A 176 -20.42 -31.18 -10.44
N LYS A 177 -19.93 -30.96 -9.21
CA LYS A 177 -19.80 -29.60 -8.64
C LYS A 177 -18.92 -28.71 -9.53
N ASP A 178 -17.74 -29.19 -9.94
CA ASP A 178 -16.84 -28.43 -10.81
C ASP A 178 -17.50 -28.10 -12.16
N ARG A 179 -18.27 -29.04 -12.72
CA ARG A 179 -19.03 -28.78 -13.95
C ARG A 179 -20.11 -27.73 -13.72
N LEU A 180 -20.87 -27.80 -12.64
CA LEU A 180 -21.92 -26.82 -12.31
C LEU A 180 -21.34 -25.42 -12.10
N VAL A 181 -20.17 -25.31 -11.49
CA VAL A 181 -19.43 -24.05 -11.37
C VAL A 181 -19.03 -23.52 -12.75
N SER A 182 -18.51 -24.38 -13.64
CA SER A 182 -18.13 -23.97 -15.01
C SER A 182 -19.32 -23.53 -15.87
N LEU A 183 -20.54 -23.91 -15.50
CA LEU A 183 -21.79 -23.54 -16.17
C LEU A 183 -22.48 -22.36 -15.49
N GLU A 184 -21.86 -21.71 -14.50
CA GLU A 184 -22.46 -20.62 -13.72
C GLU A 184 -23.81 -21.00 -13.08
N ALA A 185 -24.03 -22.29 -12.77
CA ALA A 185 -25.32 -22.79 -12.30
C ALA A 185 -25.80 -22.07 -11.02
N ALA A 186 -24.87 -21.74 -10.11
CA ALA A 186 -25.18 -21.00 -8.89
C ALA A 186 -25.73 -19.58 -9.19
N MET A 187 -25.21 -18.89 -10.21
CA MET A 187 -25.70 -17.58 -10.66
C MET A 187 -27.10 -17.69 -11.26
N THR A 188 -27.34 -18.68 -12.11
CA THR A 188 -28.67 -18.93 -12.71
C THR A 188 -29.71 -19.25 -11.63
N ILE A 189 -29.36 -20.09 -10.65
CA ILE A 189 -30.22 -20.40 -9.50
C ILE A 189 -30.50 -19.14 -8.67
N LEU A 190 -29.49 -18.30 -8.41
CA LEU A 190 -29.66 -17.07 -7.66
C LEU A 190 -30.60 -16.08 -8.38
N LYS A 191 -30.40 -15.87 -9.70
CA LYS A 191 -31.28 -15.04 -10.54
C LYS A 191 -32.73 -15.50 -10.42
N LEU A 192 -32.99 -16.79 -10.65
CA LEU A 192 -34.34 -17.35 -10.57
C LEU A 192 -34.93 -17.26 -9.16
N SER A 193 -34.16 -17.58 -8.11
CA SER A 193 -34.64 -17.51 -6.73
C SER A 193 -35.06 -16.08 -6.38
N SER A 194 -34.23 -15.09 -6.72
CA SER A 194 -34.49 -13.68 -6.42
C SER A 194 -35.68 -13.09 -7.18
N ALA A 195 -36.01 -13.63 -8.36
CA ALA A 195 -37.11 -13.15 -9.18
C ALA A 195 -38.42 -13.92 -8.96
N ILE A 196 -38.36 -15.23 -8.71
CA ILE A 196 -39.53 -16.07 -8.44
C ILE A 196 -40.03 -15.85 -7.01
N TYR A 197 -39.12 -15.65 -6.06
CA TYR A 197 -39.45 -15.31 -4.68
C TYR A 197 -38.62 -14.10 -4.23
N PRO A 198 -38.95 -12.88 -4.68
CA PRO A 198 -38.37 -11.69 -4.10
C PRO A 198 -38.82 -11.59 -2.63
N VAL A 199 -37.88 -11.38 -1.73
CA VAL A 199 -38.13 -11.37 -0.29
C VAL A 199 -39.18 -10.31 0.05
N GLY A 200 -40.17 -10.67 0.86
CA GLY A 200 -41.27 -9.78 1.26
C GLY A 200 -42.31 -9.48 0.16
N ALA A 201 -42.16 -9.96 -1.08
CA ALA A 201 -43.12 -9.68 -2.15
C ALA A 201 -44.54 -10.21 -1.86
N TRP A 202 -44.66 -11.28 -1.09
CA TRP A 202 -45.96 -11.83 -0.65
C TRP A 202 -46.79 -10.84 0.16
N GLN A 203 -46.15 -9.83 0.78
CA GLN A 203 -46.81 -8.77 1.55
C GLN A 203 -47.48 -7.72 0.66
N ARG A 204 -47.08 -7.64 -0.61
CA ARG A 204 -47.61 -6.69 -1.60
C ARG A 204 -48.43 -7.38 -2.67
N TYR A 205 -48.70 -8.68 -2.51
CA TYR A 205 -49.46 -9.47 -3.47
C TYR A 205 -50.91 -9.00 -3.51
N ASP A 206 -51.36 -8.56 -4.69
CA ASP A 206 -52.76 -8.23 -4.92
C ASP A 206 -53.48 -9.38 -5.66
N PRO A 207 -54.37 -10.13 -5.00
CA PRO A 207 -55.13 -11.20 -5.64
C PRO A 207 -56.03 -10.71 -6.78
N ALA A 208 -56.39 -9.43 -6.81
CA ALA A 208 -57.25 -8.85 -7.85
C ALA A 208 -56.49 -8.48 -9.15
N SER A 209 -55.15 -8.45 -9.10
CA SER A 209 -54.30 -8.07 -10.25
C SER A 209 -54.04 -9.20 -11.26
N GLU A 210 -54.28 -10.46 -10.88
CA GLU A 210 -54.22 -11.61 -11.78
C GLU A 210 -55.64 -11.97 -12.27
N GLU A 211 -56.15 -11.27 -13.29
CA GLU A 211 -57.53 -11.39 -13.80
C GLU A 211 -57.93 -12.78 -14.35
N ASP A 212 -57.04 -13.79 -14.38
CA ASP A 212 -57.29 -15.02 -15.15
C ASP A 212 -56.66 -16.35 -14.64
N SER A 213 -56.29 -16.49 -13.35
CA SER A 213 -55.76 -17.78 -12.84
C SER A 213 -56.76 -18.54 -11.96
N ALA A 214 -57.25 -19.70 -12.44
CA ALA A 214 -57.97 -20.70 -11.65
C ALA A 214 -57.08 -21.42 -10.60
N GLU A 215 -55.89 -20.88 -10.33
CA GLU A 215 -54.84 -21.46 -9.52
C GLU A 215 -54.94 -20.97 -8.07
N ASP A 216 -54.77 -21.87 -7.09
CA ASP A 216 -54.83 -21.51 -5.67
C ASP A 216 -53.64 -20.61 -5.28
N PRO A 217 -53.86 -19.34 -4.87
CA PRO A 217 -52.79 -18.43 -4.48
C PRO A 217 -51.93 -18.97 -3.33
N ALA A 218 -52.51 -19.77 -2.42
CA ALA A 218 -51.78 -20.38 -1.31
C ALA A 218 -50.85 -21.51 -1.80
N GLU A 219 -51.29 -22.34 -2.75
CA GLU A 219 -50.44 -23.35 -3.40
C GLU A 219 -49.29 -22.66 -4.16
N LYS A 220 -49.58 -21.59 -4.90
CA LYS A 220 -48.59 -20.84 -5.69
C LYS A 220 -47.47 -20.27 -4.81
N TRP A 221 -47.81 -19.59 -3.72
CA TRP A 221 -46.81 -19.04 -2.79
C TRP A 221 -46.08 -20.11 -1.97
N SER A 222 -46.73 -21.23 -1.65
CA SER A 222 -46.06 -22.40 -1.05
C SER A 222 -45.00 -23.02 -1.97
N LEU A 223 -45.29 -23.09 -3.28
CA LEU A 223 -44.32 -23.54 -4.27
C LEU A 223 -43.14 -22.58 -4.41
N ARG A 224 -43.40 -21.27 -4.47
CA ARG A 224 -42.35 -20.23 -4.56
C ARG A 224 -41.41 -20.27 -3.35
N SER A 225 -41.95 -20.36 -2.13
CA SER A 225 -41.13 -20.42 -0.91
C SER A 225 -40.29 -21.71 -0.82
N THR A 226 -40.89 -22.85 -1.18
CA THR A 226 -40.13 -24.13 -1.21
C THR A 226 -39.01 -24.09 -2.26
N LEU A 227 -39.28 -23.50 -3.43
CA LEU A 227 -38.29 -23.32 -4.49
C LEU A 227 -37.12 -22.45 -4.01
N ALA A 228 -37.39 -21.34 -3.32
CA ALA A 228 -36.36 -20.48 -2.77
C ALA A 228 -35.48 -21.23 -1.74
N SER A 229 -36.10 -21.99 -0.83
CA SER A 229 -35.37 -22.83 0.12
C SER A 229 -34.46 -23.86 -0.57
N TRP A 230 -34.95 -24.54 -1.61
CA TRP A 230 -34.13 -25.50 -2.37
C TRP A 230 -33.02 -24.82 -3.18
N SER A 231 -33.26 -23.60 -3.66
CA SER A 231 -32.28 -22.81 -4.40
C SER A 231 -31.07 -22.48 -3.53
N TRP A 232 -31.29 -21.99 -2.32
CA TRP A 232 -30.21 -21.64 -1.39
C TRP A 232 -29.43 -22.87 -0.92
N ARG A 233 -30.11 -23.99 -0.66
CA ARG A 233 -29.44 -25.27 -0.36
C ARG A 233 -28.59 -25.75 -1.54
N ALA A 234 -29.08 -25.62 -2.78
CA ALA A 234 -28.33 -26.00 -3.97
C ALA A 234 -27.07 -25.14 -4.14
N ILE A 235 -27.20 -23.81 -3.94
CA ILE A 235 -26.08 -22.86 -3.98
C ILE A 235 -25.02 -23.23 -2.94
N GLU A 236 -25.42 -23.50 -1.70
CA GLU A 236 -24.52 -23.89 -0.62
C GLU A 236 -23.75 -25.19 -0.95
N GLU A 237 -24.45 -26.20 -1.45
CA GLU A 237 -23.84 -27.47 -1.85
C GLU A 237 -22.87 -27.34 -3.03
N ILE A 238 -23.19 -26.51 -4.03
CA ILE A 238 -22.30 -26.23 -5.16
C ILE A 238 -21.04 -25.51 -4.68
N ARG A 239 -21.19 -24.54 -3.76
CA ARG A 239 -20.09 -23.77 -3.16
C ARG A 239 -19.16 -24.67 -2.33
N GLY A 240 -19.71 -25.65 -1.61
CA GLY A 240 -18.95 -26.54 -0.72
C GLY A 240 -18.46 -25.85 0.57
N GLY A 241 -17.94 -26.63 1.53
CA GLY A 241 -17.39 -26.10 2.80
C GLY A 241 -18.34 -26.09 4.00
N GLY A 242 -19.31 -27.01 4.10
CA GLY A 242 -20.11 -27.22 5.31
C GLY A 242 -19.28 -27.80 6.48
N GLU A 243 -19.86 -27.84 7.69
CA GLU A 243 -19.19 -28.32 8.93
C GLU A 243 -18.54 -29.72 8.80
N ASP A 244 -19.00 -30.56 7.86
CA ASP A 244 -18.49 -31.90 7.59
C ASP A 244 -17.26 -31.97 6.63
N ASP A 245 -16.94 -30.91 5.89
CA ASP A 245 -15.93 -30.93 4.80
C ASP A 245 -14.54 -30.41 5.24
N GLY A 246 -14.17 -30.70 6.49
CA GLY A 246 -13.21 -30.01 7.36
C GLY A 246 -11.76 -29.72 6.91
N GLN A 247 -11.44 -29.60 5.62
CA GLN A 247 -10.13 -29.19 5.11
C GLN A 247 -10.11 -28.36 3.81
N ARG A 248 -11.24 -28.13 3.11
CA ARG A 248 -11.24 -27.35 1.85
C ARG A 248 -11.97 -26.00 1.98
N PRO A 249 -11.38 -24.88 1.50
CA PRO A 249 -12.08 -23.60 1.46
C PRO A 249 -13.24 -23.64 0.45
N PRO A 250 -14.32 -22.87 0.67
CA PRO A 250 -15.45 -22.79 -0.26
C PRO A 250 -15.00 -22.38 -1.67
N ARG A 251 -15.63 -22.94 -2.71
CA ARG A 251 -15.39 -22.56 -4.11
C ARG A 251 -15.92 -21.14 -4.34
N ALA A 252 -15.16 -20.30 -5.06
CA ALA A 252 -15.63 -18.99 -5.50
C ALA A 252 -16.62 -19.16 -6.67
N VAL A 253 -17.93 -19.00 -6.39
CA VAL A 253 -19.01 -19.21 -7.38
C VAL A 253 -19.76 -17.93 -7.75
N PHE A 254 -19.47 -16.81 -7.08
CA PHE A 254 -20.09 -15.52 -7.32
C PHE A 254 -19.03 -14.42 -7.44
N GLY A 255 -19.28 -13.46 -8.33
CA GLY A 255 -18.51 -12.22 -8.49
C GLY A 255 -19.36 -10.98 -8.23
N PRO A 256 -18.91 -9.80 -8.70
CA PRO A 256 -19.65 -8.53 -8.51
C PRO A 256 -21.05 -8.50 -9.11
N ASP A 257 -21.30 -9.31 -10.14
CA ASP A 257 -22.58 -9.45 -10.83
C ASP A 257 -23.69 -10.07 -9.96
N ALA A 258 -23.34 -10.76 -8.87
CA ALA A 258 -24.31 -11.27 -7.90
C ALA A 258 -24.85 -10.18 -6.96
N LEU A 259 -24.10 -9.09 -6.74
CA LEU A 259 -24.42 -8.07 -5.75
C LEU A 259 -25.81 -7.42 -5.91
N PRO A 260 -26.27 -7.07 -7.14
CA PRO A 260 -27.60 -6.48 -7.33
C PRO A 260 -28.73 -7.44 -6.93
N LEU A 261 -28.54 -8.73 -7.16
CA LEU A 261 -29.53 -9.78 -6.86
C LEU A 261 -29.60 -10.06 -5.37
N LEU A 262 -28.48 -9.94 -4.65
CA LEU A 262 -28.38 -10.15 -3.21
C LEU A 262 -28.88 -8.93 -2.43
N ILE A 263 -28.33 -7.76 -2.72
CA ILE A 263 -28.52 -6.56 -1.90
C ILE A 263 -29.95 -6.01 -2.01
N SER A 264 -30.56 -6.10 -3.19
CA SER A 264 -31.93 -5.60 -3.41
C SER A 264 -32.99 -6.33 -2.56
N GLN A 265 -32.71 -7.56 -2.11
CA GLN A 265 -33.60 -8.34 -1.26
C GLN A 265 -33.65 -7.80 0.18
N LEU A 266 -32.58 -7.15 0.64
CA LEU A 266 -32.49 -6.56 1.98
C LEU A 266 -33.51 -5.42 2.18
N ARG A 267 -34.00 -4.81 1.08
CA ARG A 267 -35.03 -3.76 1.11
C ARG A 267 -36.34 -4.22 1.80
N ALA A 268 -36.62 -5.52 1.82
CA ALA A 268 -37.79 -6.07 2.50
C ALA A 268 -37.76 -5.89 4.02
N PHE A 269 -36.56 -5.67 4.58
CA PHE A 269 -36.30 -5.49 6.01
C PHE A 269 -36.06 -4.02 6.37
N VAL A 270 -36.39 -3.10 5.46
CA VAL A 270 -36.30 -1.65 5.70
C VAL A 270 -37.73 -1.09 5.78
N PRO A 271 -38.09 -0.34 6.83
CA PRO A 271 -39.41 0.25 6.96
C PRO A 271 -39.66 1.34 5.88
N PRO A 272 -40.93 1.59 5.50
CA PRO A 272 -42.16 1.05 6.09
C PRO A 272 -42.53 -0.37 5.60
N TYR A 273 -43.11 -1.17 6.49
CA TYR A 273 -43.59 -2.52 6.19
C TYR A 273 -45.04 -2.51 5.69
N PRO A 274 -45.34 -3.15 4.55
CA PRO A 274 -46.73 -3.29 4.07
C PRO A 274 -47.59 -4.13 5.03
N GLU A 275 -48.90 -3.87 5.06
CA GLU A 275 -49.84 -4.76 5.72
C GLU A 275 -50.10 -6.01 4.85
N PRO A 276 -50.00 -7.23 5.39
CA PRO A 276 -50.24 -8.44 4.63
C PRO A 276 -51.66 -8.53 4.05
N PRO A 277 -51.81 -9.05 2.81
CA PRO A 277 -53.12 -9.31 2.22
C PRO A 277 -53.98 -10.26 3.07
N SER A 278 -55.31 -10.19 2.90
CA SER A 278 -56.27 -10.99 3.69
C SER A 278 -56.01 -12.51 3.63
N ILE A 279 -55.52 -13.03 2.51
CA ILE A 279 -55.15 -14.45 2.34
C ILE A 279 -53.98 -14.89 3.26
N PHE A 280 -53.14 -13.96 3.69
CA PHE A 280 -52.01 -14.18 4.61
C PHE A 280 -52.23 -13.52 5.98
N SER A 281 -53.48 -13.19 6.32
CA SER A 281 -53.84 -12.56 7.58
C SER A 281 -53.64 -13.47 8.80
N THR A 282 -53.70 -14.80 8.63
CA THR A 282 -53.53 -15.77 9.71
C THR A 282 -52.06 -16.15 9.91
N PRO A 283 -51.56 -16.30 11.16
CA PRO A 283 -50.18 -16.71 11.43
C PRO A 283 -49.79 -18.05 10.77
N SER A 284 -50.70 -19.02 10.74
CA SER A 284 -50.47 -20.32 10.11
C SER A 284 -50.25 -20.24 8.60
N ALA A 285 -50.94 -19.33 7.91
CA ALA A 285 -50.83 -19.16 6.46
C ALA A 285 -49.51 -18.51 6.03
N ARG A 286 -48.88 -17.72 6.91
CA ARG A 286 -47.62 -17.01 6.60
C ARG A 286 -46.36 -17.57 7.24
N ARG A 287 -46.47 -18.53 8.19
CA ARG A 287 -45.31 -19.07 8.92
C ARG A 287 -44.17 -19.52 8.01
N SER A 288 -44.48 -20.28 6.96
CA SER A 288 -43.46 -20.75 6.00
C SER A 288 -42.84 -19.62 5.17
N LEU A 289 -43.62 -18.60 4.81
CA LEU A 289 -43.14 -17.42 4.08
C LEU A 289 -42.20 -16.57 4.95
N VAL A 290 -42.61 -16.29 6.19
CA VAL A 290 -41.80 -15.56 7.17
C VAL A 290 -40.50 -16.29 7.47
N GLN A 291 -40.54 -17.62 7.61
CA GLN A 291 -39.33 -18.41 7.81
C GLN A 291 -38.42 -18.35 6.58
N THR A 292 -38.99 -18.48 5.37
CA THR A 292 -38.21 -18.41 4.13
C THR A 292 -37.55 -17.04 3.94
N ASP A 293 -38.26 -15.94 4.20
CA ASP A 293 -37.69 -14.58 4.16
C ASP A 293 -36.48 -14.46 5.11
N TYR A 294 -36.62 -14.97 6.33
CA TYR A 294 -35.57 -14.94 7.35
C TYR A 294 -34.36 -15.81 6.96
N ASP A 295 -34.59 -17.04 6.47
CA ASP A 295 -33.51 -17.94 6.05
C ASP A 295 -32.71 -17.32 4.88
N ILE A 296 -33.39 -16.70 3.91
CA ILE A 296 -32.75 -15.99 2.80
C ILE A 296 -31.92 -14.82 3.31
N TYR A 297 -32.46 -14.05 4.26
CA TYR A 297 -31.73 -12.94 4.88
C TYR A 297 -30.41 -13.40 5.51
N GLU A 298 -30.42 -14.48 6.28
CA GLU A 298 -29.22 -15.02 6.93
C GLU A 298 -28.16 -15.43 5.88
N GLN A 299 -28.60 -16.12 4.83
CA GLN A 299 -27.74 -16.56 3.72
C GLN A 299 -27.15 -15.39 2.94
N ILE A 300 -27.94 -14.35 2.66
CA ILE A 300 -27.48 -13.16 1.94
C ILE A 300 -26.44 -12.40 2.77
N CYS A 301 -26.69 -12.19 4.06
CA CYS A 301 -25.74 -11.47 4.93
C CYS A 301 -24.41 -12.20 5.03
N GLY A 302 -24.43 -13.53 5.27
CA GLY A 302 -23.22 -14.34 5.35
C GLY A 302 -22.46 -14.39 4.02
N LEU A 303 -23.19 -14.46 2.89
CA LEU A 303 -22.57 -14.46 1.56
C LEU A 303 -21.92 -13.11 1.22
N ILE A 304 -22.57 -11.98 1.52
CA ILE A 304 -21.98 -10.66 1.28
C ILE A 304 -20.73 -10.45 2.14
N GLU A 305 -20.73 -10.90 3.40
CA GLU A 305 -19.55 -10.87 4.27
C GLU A 305 -18.40 -11.68 3.65
N SER A 306 -18.63 -12.94 3.28
CA SER A 306 -17.59 -13.78 2.65
C SER A 306 -17.09 -13.18 1.33
N LEU A 307 -17.97 -12.70 0.45
CA LEU A 307 -17.56 -12.09 -0.81
C LEU A 307 -16.69 -10.84 -0.60
N CYS A 308 -17.02 -9.99 0.36
CA CYS A 308 -16.20 -8.82 0.66
C CYS A 308 -14.85 -9.19 1.27
N LEU A 309 -14.78 -10.24 2.10
CA LEU A 309 -13.52 -10.71 2.69
C LEU A 309 -12.62 -11.40 1.66
N ASP A 310 -13.19 -12.25 0.83
CA ASP A 310 -12.44 -13.19 0.00
C ASP A 310 -12.17 -12.68 -1.43
N VAL A 311 -12.99 -11.75 -1.96
CA VAL A 311 -12.95 -11.31 -3.37
C VAL A 311 -12.67 -9.82 -3.48
N GLU A 312 -11.45 -9.47 -3.91
CA GLU A 312 -11.03 -8.07 -4.10
C GLU A 312 -11.95 -7.32 -5.09
N ASP A 313 -12.28 -7.94 -6.23
CA ASP A 313 -13.10 -7.31 -7.27
C ASP A 313 -14.49 -6.91 -6.76
N VAL A 314 -15.06 -7.66 -5.80
CA VAL A 314 -16.32 -7.30 -5.14
C VAL A 314 -16.18 -6.00 -4.36
N ARG A 315 -15.10 -5.87 -3.57
CA ARG A 315 -14.82 -4.63 -2.83
C ARG A 315 -14.63 -3.44 -3.75
N LEU A 316 -13.88 -3.62 -4.83
CA LEU A 316 -13.63 -2.55 -5.81
C LEU A 316 -14.91 -2.15 -6.54
N SER A 317 -15.74 -3.14 -6.92
CA SER A 317 -17.03 -2.90 -7.59
C SER A 317 -18.02 -2.16 -6.69
N LEU A 318 -18.11 -2.52 -5.40
CA LEU A 318 -18.97 -1.80 -4.43
C LEU A 318 -18.59 -0.32 -4.31
N ALA A 319 -17.29 0.00 -4.26
CA ALA A 319 -16.85 1.38 -4.19
C ALA A 319 -17.13 2.15 -5.50
N ARG A 320 -16.80 1.59 -6.67
CA ARG A 320 -17.09 2.24 -7.97
C ARG A 320 -18.59 2.42 -8.21
N GLY A 321 -19.38 1.43 -7.82
CA GLY A 321 -20.83 1.44 -7.95
C GLY A 321 -21.53 2.45 -7.04
N LEU A 322 -20.83 3.08 -6.09
CA LEU A 322 -21.36 4.24 -5.37
C LEU A 322 -21.45 5.47 -6.27
N THR A 323 -20.44 5.71 -7.11
CA THR A 323 -20.36 6.88 -7.99
C THR A 323 -20.99 6.63 -9.37
N PHE A 324 -20.85 5.42 -9.91
CA PHE A 324 -21.32 5.06 -11.25
C PHE A 324 -22.20 3.79 -11.24
N PRO A 325 -23.37 3.82 -10.59
CA PRO A 325 -24.24 2.65 -10.45
C PRO A 325 -24.88 2.18 -11.77
N ASP A 326 -24.81 2.93 -12.86
CA ASP A 326 -25.28 2.44 -14.18
C ASP A 326 -24.18 1.66 -14.93
N GLY A 327 -22.92 2.02 -14.70
CA GLY A 327 -21.75 1.35 -15.28
C GLY A 327 -21.30 0.11 -14.49
N GLU A 328 -21.77 -0.03 -13.25
CA GLU A 328 -21.58 -1.17 -12.35
C GLU A 328 -22.96 -1.70 -11.93
N HIS A 329 -23.13 -2.97 -11.55
CA HIS A 329 -24.36 -3.45 -10.89
C HIS A 329 -25.71 -3.26 -11.64
N GLY A 330 -25.73 -2.84 -12.90
CA GLY A 330 -26.95 -2.74 -13.72
C GLY A 330 -27.97 -1.70 -13.21
N GLY A 331 -27.51 -0.57 -12.67
CA GLY A 331 -28.35 0.54 -12.16
C GLY A 331 -28.60 0.49 -10.65
N VAL A 332 -28.14 -0.55 -9.96
CA VAL A 332 -28.38 -0.74 -8.52
C VAL A 332 -27.22 -0.15 -7.73
N ALA A 333 -27.50 0.86 -6.90
CA ALA A 333 -26.52 1.49 -6.02
C ALA A 333 -26.21 0.61 -4.79
N CYS A 334 -25.63 -0.56 -5.03
CA CYS A 334 -25.42 -1.63 -4.04
C CYS A 334 -24.79 -1.15 -2.73
N LEU A 335 -23.72 -0.35 -2.77
CA LEU A 335 -23.11 0.16 -1.55
C LEU A 335 -24.03 1.14 -0.80
N SER A 336 -24.75 2.01 -1.52
CA SER A 336 -25.71 2.94 -0.88
C SER A 336 -26.90 2.20 -0.25
N GLU A 337 -27.35 1.10 -0.86
CA GLU A 337 -28.39 0.23 -0.29
C GLU A 337 -27.93 -0.53 0.95
N LEU A 338 -26.68 -1.03 0.95
CA LEU A 338 -26.09 -1.63 2.14
C LEU A 338 -26.02 -0.63 3.30
N LEU A 339 -25.57 0.60 3.02
CA LEU A 339 -25.55 1.69 4.00
C LEU A 339 -26.96 2.00 4.52
N THR A 340 -27.94 2.08 3.63
CA THR A 340 -29.35 2.32 3.98
C THR A 340 -29.92 1.20 4.84
N PHE A 341 -29.64 -0.06 4.51
CA PHE A 341 -30.09 -1.20 5.29
C PHE A 341 -29.45 -1.21 6.69
N VAL A 342 -28.15 -0.95 6.79
CA VAL A 342 -27.48 -0.84 8.09
C VAL A 342 -28.06 0.33 8.91
N GLU A 343 -28.38 1.46 8.28
CA GLU A 343 -28.98 2.60 8.96
C GLU A 343 -30.41 2.32 9.45
N LYS A 344 -31.28 1.81 8.57
CA LYS A 344 -32.74 1.82 8.76
C LYS A 344 -33.36 0.44 8.94
N GLY A 345 -32.61 -0.63 8.67
CA GLY A 345 -33.11 -2.00 8.78
C GLY A 345 -33.52 -2.34 10.21
N ASP A 346 -34.71 -2.91 10.35
CA ASP A 346 -35.37 -3.17 11.63
C ASP A 346 -36.12 -4.51 11.59
N TYR A 347 -36.67 -4.94 12.73
CA TYR A 347 -37.42 -6.18 12.82
C TYR A 347 -38.81 -6.03 12.18
N PRO A 348 -39.17 -6.89 11.22
CA PRO A 348 -40.50 -6.85 10.64
C PRO A 348 -41.62 -7.07 11.67
N PRO A 349 -42.67 -6.24 11.72
CA PRO A 349 -43.72 -6.28 12.74
C PRO A 349 -44.43 -7.63 12.86
N TYR A 350 -44.54 -8.38 11.76
CA TYR A 350 -45.22 -9.68 11.73
C TYR A 350 -44.45 -10.79 12.45
N TRP A 351 -43.18 -10.59 12.83
CA TRP A 351 -42.46 -11.49 13.73
C TRP A 351 -43.08 -11.54 15.14
N SER A 352 -43.87 -10.53 15.51
CA SER A 352 -44.64 -10.52 16.77
C SER A 352 -45.67 -11.64 16.89
N SER A 353 -46.06 -12.27 15.77
CA SER A 353 -47.01 -13.39 15.75
C SER A 353 -46.36 -14.77 15.97
N GLU A 354 -45.03 -14.85 16.04
CA GLU A 354 -44.29 -16.07 16.38
C GLU A 354 -44.25 -16.29 17.90
N SER A 355 -43.83 -17.48 18.34
CA SER A 355 -43.58 -17.70 19.77
C SER A 355 -42.46 -16.77 20.27
N ALA A 356 -42.49 -16.42 21.56
CA ALA A 356 -41.50 -15.51 22.15
C ALA A 356 -40.04 -15.99 21.94
N GLY A 357 -39.81 -17.31 21.94
CA GLY A 357 -38.49 -17.90 21.69
C GLY A 357 -38.05 -17.79 20.22
N GLU A 358 -38.96 -18.08 19.27
CA GLU A 358 -38.67 -17.96 17.83
C GLU A 358 -38.42 -16.52 17.42
N ARG A 359 -39.21 -15.58 17.97
CA ARG A 359 -39.00 -14.15 17.75
C ARG A 359 -37.62 -13.70 18.24
N ALA A 360 -37.25 -14.04 19.47
CA ALA A 360 -35.96 -13.68 20.03
C ALA A 360 -34.79 -14.29 19.25
N ALA A 361 -34.94 -15.50 18.72
CA ALA A 361 -33.95 -16.13 17.85
C ALA A 361 -33.77 -15.37 16.52
N LYS A 362 -34.88 -14.97 15.88
CA LYS A 362 -34.85 -14.19 14.63
C LYS A 362 -34.29 -12.79 14.82
N GLU A 363 -34.68 -12.08 15.89
CA GLU A 363 -34.13 -10.76 16.23
C GLU A 363 -32.61 -10.85 16.47
N LYS A 364 -32.16 -11.86 17.21
CA LYS A 364 -30.73 -12.11 17.42
C LYS A 364 -29.98 -12.41 16.11
N GLY A 365 -30.55 -13.26 15.25
CA GLY A 365 -29.94 -13.57 13.95
C GLY A 365 -29.92 -12.37 12.99
N PHE A 366 -30.94 -11.52 13.06
CA PHE A 366 -30.97 -10.24 12.35
C PHE A 366 -29.83 -9.32 12.79
N ASP A 367 -29.60 -9.16 14.08
CA ASP A 367 -28.49 -8.36 14.59
C ASP A 367 -27.12 -8.92 14.15
N LEU A 368 -26.98 -10.24 14.11
CA LEU A 368 -25.77 -10.89 13.61
C LEU A 368 -25.56 -10.64 12.11
N GLY A 369 -26.61 -10.76 11.30
CA GLY A 369 -26.56 -10.46 9.86
C GLY A 369 -26.22 -8.99 9.59
N LYS A 370 -26.81 -8.06 10.34
CA LYS A 370 -26.46 -6.65 10.29
C LYS A 370 -24.99 -6.39 10.65
N GLY A 371 -24.48 -7.10 11.66
CA GLY A 371 -23.06 -7.08 12.02
C GLY A 371 -22.14 -7.62 10.91
N ALA A 372 -22.56 -8.65 10.18
CA ALA A 372 -21.85 -9.19 9.01
C ALA A 372 -21.72 -8.15 7.90
N LEU A 373 -22.79 -7.41 7.60
CA LEU A 373 -22.79 -6.33 6.61
C LEU A 373 -21.97 -5.12 7.05
N VAL A 374 -21.96 -4.78 8.35
CA VAL A 374 -21.04 -3.75 8.88
C VAL A 374 -19.59 -4.12 8.61
N LYS A 375 -19.19 -5.38 8.83
CA LYS A 375 -17.83 -5.83 8.50
C LYS A 375 -17.55 -5.73 7.01
N ALA A 376 -18.50 -6.11 6.15
CA ALA A 376 -18.37 -6.00 4.71
C ALA A 376 -18.10 -4.53 4.28
N ILE A 377 -18.85 -3.57 4.81
CA ILE A 377 -18.64 -2.13 4.53
C ILE A 377 -17.26 -1.66 5.02
N VAL A 378 -16.86 -2.06 6.22
CA VAL A 378 -15.54 -1.71 6.78
C VAL A 378 -14.41 -2.29 5.93
N GLU A 379 -14.58 -3.50 5.39
CA GLU A 379 -13.62 -4.15 4.50
C GLU A 379 -13.54 -3.44 3.14
N VAL A 380 -14.67 -3.00 2.58
CA VAL A 380 -14.71 -2.16 1.37
C VAL A 380 -13.93 -0.87 1.56
N ALA A 381 -14.07 -0.21 2.72
CA ALA A 381 -13.29 0.98 3.09
C ALA A 381 -11.83 0.66 3.44
N GLY A 382 -11.53 -0.58 3.83
CA GLY A 382 -10.20 -1.10 4.16
C GLY A 382 -9.30 -1.34 2.96
N GLU A 383 -9.89 -1.51 1.78
CA GLU A 383 -9.19 -1.72 0.51
C GLU A 383 -8.46 -0.43 0.06
N GLU A 384 -7.14 -0.51 -0.12
CA GLU A 384 -6.29 0.65 -0.37
C GLU A 384 -6.66 1.35 -1.69
N LYS A 385 -7.04 0.56 -2.70
CA LYS A 385 -7.48 1.07 -4.01
C LYS A 385 -8.81 1.85 -3.93
N ASN A 386 -9.65 1.57 -2.94
CA ASN A 386 -10.94 2.24 -2.76
C ASN A 386 -10.82 3.57 -2.01
N THR A 387 -9.67 3.85 -1.37
CA THR A 387 -9.52 5.04 -0.51
C THR A 387 -9.86 6.34 -1.25
N ASP A 388 -9.45 6.47 -2.51
CA ASP A 388 -9.75 7.65 -3.34
C ASP A 388 -11.10 7.53 -4.06
N THR A 389 -11.56 6.31 -4.36
CA THR A 389 -12.88 6.09 -4.98
C THR A 389 -14.03 6.44 -4.03
N LEU A 390 -13.87 6.15 -2.74
CA LEU A 390 -14.84 6.48 -1.70
C LEU A 390 -14.72 7.93 -1.21
N TRP A 391 -13.73 8.69 -1.71
CA TRP A 391 -13.46 10.07 -1.31
C TRP A 391 -13.71 11.03 -2.47
N ASP A 392 -14.81 11.77 -2.41
CA ASP A 392 -15.15 12.77 -3.42
C ASP A 392 -15.00 14.21 -2.88
N ASP A 393 -14.13 14.99 -3.53
CA ASP A 393 -13.88 16.41 -3.21
C ASP A 393 -14.54 17.38 -4.22
N SER A 394 -15.48 16.90 -5.03
CA SER A 394 -16.21 17.71 -6.02
C SER A 394 -17.00 18.87 -5.38
N GLU A 395 -17.57 18.66 -4.19
CA GLU A 395 -18.28 19.67 -3.39
C GLU A 395 -17.39 20.15 -2.22
N ALA A 396 -16.86 21.37 -2.30
CA ALA A 396 -16.01 21.94 -1.26
C ALA A 396 -16.69 22.06 0.13
N GLU A 397 -18.03 22.11 0.16
CA GLU A 397 -18.82 22.15 1.40
C GLU A 397 -19.04 20.76 2.03
N LYS A 398 -18.79 19.68 1.27
CA LYS A 398 -18.98 18.29 1.67
C LYS A 398 -17.79 17.42 1.29
N PRO A 399 -16.58 17.71 1.81
CA PRO A 399 -15.39 16.94 1.47
C PRO A 399 -15.57 15.45 1.81
N GLY A 400 -15.11 14.58 0.91
CA GLY A 400 -15.25 13.13 1.01
C GLY A 400 -16.56 12.53 0.47
N GLY A 401 -17.49 13.32 -0.07
CA GLY A 401 -18.66 12.80 -0.80
C GLY A 401 -19.71 12.08 0.04
N GLU A 402 -20.61 11.35 -0.63
CA GLU A 402 -21.74 10.66 0.03
C GLU A 402 -21.29 9.70 1.14
N PHE A 403 -20.25 8.89 0.89
CA PHE A 403 -19.79 7.88 1.83
C PHE A 403 -19.28 8.50 3.14
N VAL A 404 -18.33 9.43 3.05
CA VAL A 404 -17.71 10.06 4.23
C VAL A 404 -18.74 10.89 5.00
N ASN A 405 -19.59 11.64 4.29
CA ASN A 405 -20.62 12.44 4.96
C ASN A 405 -21.63 11.56 5.71
N ARG A 406 -22.01 10.40 5.18
CA ARG A 406 -22.89 9.45 5.89
C ARG A 406 -22.23 8.90 7.16
N MET A 407 -20.94 8.56 7.12
CA MET A 407 -20.21 8.12 8.31
C MET A 407 -20.12 9.23 9.37
N VAL A 408 -19.84 10.47 8.95
CA VAL A 408 -19.81 11.64 9.83
C VAL A 408 -21.19 11.91 10.45
N GLU A 409 -22.26 11.79 9.67
CA GLU A 409 -23.64 11.99 10.13
C GLU A 409 -24.06 10.92 11.14
N TRP A 410 -23.71 9.65 10.93
CA TRP A 410 -23.94 8.59 11.91
C TRP A 410 -23.24 8.88 13.23
N ILE A 411 -21.97 9.33 13.19
CA ILE A 411 -21.24 9.74 14.41
C ILE A 411 -21.95 10.90 15.10
N ARG A 412 -22.31 11.95 14.37
CA ARG A 412 -22.93 13.16 14.93
C ARG A 412 -24.30 12.88 15.55
N THR A 413 -25.10 12.05 14.90
CA THR A 413 -26.47 11.73 15.30
C THR A 413 -26.50 10.80 16.51
N HIS A 414 -25.57 9.84 16.58
CA HIS A 414 -25.55 8.80 17.59
C HIS A 414 -24.46 8.98 18.66
N LYS A 415 -23.81 10.15 18.76
CA LYS A 415 -22.82 10.43 19.81
C LYS A 415 -23.38 10.38 21.24
N SER A 416 -24.69 10.58 21.40
CA SER A 416 -25.41 10.38 22.67
C SER A 416 -25.79 8.89 22.83
N LEU A 417 -24.82 8.05 23.19
CA LEU A 417 -25.00 6.59 23.21
C LEU A 417 -26.15 6.12 24.13
N LYS A 418 -26.38 6.81 25.24
CA LYS A 418 -27.47 6.49 26.21
C LYS A 418 -28.87 6.68 25.64
N GLU A 419 -29.01 7.50 24.61
CA GLU A 419 -30.31 7.89 24.04
C GLU A 419 -30.65 7.11 22.78
N THR A 420 -29.63 6.57 22.08
CA THR A 420 -29.80 6.07 20.70
C THR A 420 -29.59 4.57 20.51
N ASN A 421 -28.83 3.87 21.37
CA ASN A 421 -28.57 2.43 21.28
C ASN A 421 -28.12 1.93 19.87
N ARG A 422 -27.32 2.74 19.15
CA ARG A 422 -26.83 2.46 17.78
C ARG A 422 -25.30 2.38 17.71
N ASP A 423 -24.71 1.57 18.59
CA ASP A 423 -23.27 1.33 18.64
C ASP A 423 -22.74 0.73 17.33
N ASP A 424 -23.57 -0.04 16.63
CA ASP A 424 -23.30 -0.63 15.31
C ASP A 424 -22.91 0.43 14.26
N LEU A 425 -23.64 1.55 14.20
CA LEU A 425 -23.37 2.64 13.26
C LEU A 425 -22.08 3.39 13.60
N ILE A 426 -21.84 3.64 14.89
CA ILE A 426 -20.61 4.30 15.35
C ILE A 426 -19.40 3.43 15.04
N ILE A 427 -19.48 2.12 15.28
CA ILE A 427 -18.39 1.18 14.98
C ILE A 427 -18.13 1.15 13.47
N CYS A 428 -19.18 1.02 12.65
CA CYS A 428 -19.06 1.03 11.19
C CYS A 428 -18.39 2.32 10.69
N ALA A 429 -18.87 3.47 11.16
CA ALA A 429 -18.35 4.77 10.77
C ALA A 429 -16.90 4.99 11.19
N THR A 430 -16.58 4.75 12.46
CA THR A 430 -15.24 5.03 12.98
C THR A 430 -14.19 4.09 12.38
N LEU A 431 -14.50 2.81 12.15
CA LEU A 431 -13.59 1.88 11.48
C LEU A 431 -13.41 2.22 10.00
N SER A 432 -14.50 2.54 9.28
CA SER A 432 -14.44 2.92 7.86
C SER A 432 -13.65 4.21 7.65
N LEU A 433 -13.93 5.26 8.43
CA LEU A 433 -13.14 6.50 8.40
C LEU A 433 -11.70 6.27 8.83
N GLY A 434 -11.45 5.38 9.80
CA GLY A 434 -10.09 5.02 10.24
C GLY A 434 -9.26 4.44 9.09
N ASN A 435 -9.87 3.63 8.22
CA ASN A 435 -9.22 3.09 7.04
C ASN A 435 -8.95 4.16 5.97
N ILE A 436 -9.91 5.06 5.73
CA ILE A 436 -9.80 6.15 4.74
C ILE A 436 -8.80 7.23 5.17
N CYS A 437 -8.72 7.56 6.46
CA CYS A 437 -7.84 8.60 7.00
C CYS A 437 -6.38 8.18 7.20
N ARG A 438 -5.93 7.09 6.59
CA ARG A 438 -4.50 6.72 6.57
C ARG A 438 -3.65 7.74 5.78
N ARG A 439 -4.27 8.55 4.92
CA ARG A 439 -3.62 9.65 4.17
C ARG A 439 -3.78 10.98 4.88
N ASP A 440 -2.73 11.80 4.85
CA ASP A 440 -2.66 13.07 5.58
C ASP A 440 -3.72 14.09 5.13
N ALA A 441 -4.03 14.13 3.82
CA ALA A 441 -5.02 15.04 3.25
C ALA A 441 -6.45 14.77 3.78
N HIS A 442 -6.90 13.51 3.71
CA HIS A 442 -8.21 13.08 4.21
C HIS A 442 -8.33 13.31 5.72
N SER A 443 -7.26 12.95 6.44
CA SER A 443 -7.18 13.17 7.88
C SER A 443 -7.33 14.65 8.25
N THR A 444 -6.71 15.56 7.50
CA THR A 444 -6.81 17.00 7.72
C THR A 444 -8.22 17.52 7.42
N ALA A 445 -8.85 17.03 6.34
CA ALA A 445 -10.21 17.42 5.96
C ALA A 445 -11.27 17.02 7.00
N ILE A 446 -11.15 15.82 7.61
CA ILE A 446 -12.09 15.36 8.65
C ILE A 446 -12.00 16.20 9.93
N VAL A 447 -10.79 16.62 10.32
CA VAL A 447 -10.57 17.38 11.56
C VAL A 447 -10.79 18.88 11.35
N GLY A 448 -10.53 19.39 10.15
CA GLY A 448 -10.73 20.80 9.79
C GLY A 448 -12.18 21.14 9.42
N PRO A 449 -12.52 22.44 9.32
CA PRO A 449 -13.79 22.88 8.76
C PRO A 449 -13.94 22.45 7.28
N PRO A 450 -15.15 22.08 6.80
CA PRO A 450 -16.44 22.16 7.49
C PRO A 450 -16.80 20.94 8.38
N ILE A 451 -16.03 19.84 8.33
CA ILE A 451 -16.38 18.60 9.07
C ILE A 451 -16.13 18.75 10.57
N SER A 452 -14.96 19.21 11.01
CA SER A 452 -14.66 19.43 12.43
C SER A 452 -15.04 18.26 13.35
N LEU A 453 -14.67 17.01 13.02
CA LEU A 453 -15.16 15.81 13.72
C LEU A 453 -14.61 15.63 15.15
N GLY A 454 -13.55 16.36 15.52
CA GLY A 454 -12.85 16.20 16.81
C GLY A 454 -13.76 16.21 18.05
N PRO A 455 -14.63 17.22 18.24
CA PRO A 455 -15.56 17.28 19.37
C PRO A 455 -16.57 16.13 19.42
N ASP A 456 -17.01 15.62 18.27
CA ASP A 456 -17.95 14.50 18.21
C ASP A 456 -17.27 13.19 18.67
N LEU A 457 -16.02 12.95 18.26
CA LEU A 457 -15.23 11.81 18.74
C LEU A 457 -14.91 11.92 20.24
N ALA A 458 -14.68 13.13 20.74
CA ALA A 458 -14.44 13.40 22.16
C ALA A 458 -15.66 13.04 23.03
N ALA A 459 -16.88 13.24 22.52
CA ALA A 459 -18.12 12.91 23.21
C ALA A 459 -18.36 11.39 23.35
N LEU A 460 -17.74 10.59 22.48
CA LEU A 460 -17.81 9.11 22.50
C LEU A 460 -16.80 8.46 23.45
N LEU A 461 -15.98 9.24 24.15
CA LEU A 461 -14.94 8.74 25.07
C LEU A 461 -15.36 8.94 26.54
N GLU A 462 -16.47 8.33 26.92
CA GLU A 462 -16.98 8.35 28.30
C GLU A 462 -16.62 7.05 29.06
N PRO A 463 -16.59 7.06 30.40
CA PRO A 463 -16.23 5.88 31.20
C PRO A 463 -17.08 4.64 30.88
N ASP A 464 -18.38 4.83 30.66
CA ASP A 464 -19.39 3.80 30.45
C ASP A 464 -19.62 3.40 28.98
N THR A 465 -18.92 4.03 28.03
CA THR A 465 -18.99 3.65 26.62
C THR A 465 -18.46 2.23 26.39
N ASP A 466 -19.15 1.45 25.55
CA ASP A 466 -18.74 0.09 25.18
C ASP A 466 -17.33 0.05 24.59
N ILE A 467 -16.60 -1.03 24.88
CA ILE A 467 -15.20 -1.15 24.50
C ILE A 467 -14.99 -1.27 22.98
N LYS A 468 -15.98 -1.81 22.24
CA LYS A 468 -15.93 -1.89 20.78
C LYS A 468 -16.09 -0.51 20.14
N VAL A 469 -16.96 0.34 20.71
CA VAL A 469 -17.08 1.75 20.30
C VAL A 469 -15.78 2.50 20.58
N LYS A 470 -15.22 2.36 21.79
CA LYS A 470 -13.90 2.93 22.13
C LYS A 470 -12.82 2.45 21.16
N HIS A 471 -12.81 1.16 20.80
CA HIS A 471 -11.84 0.62 19.85
C HIS A 471 -11.91 1.31 18.49
N GLY A 472 -13.11 1.48 17.92
CA GLY A 472 -13.31 2.18 16.66
C GLY A 472 -12.87 3.65 16.72
N VAL A 473 -13.34 4.39 17.74
CA VAL A 473 -13.01 5.81 17.95
C VAL A 473 -11.51 6.02 18.13
N ILE A 474 -10.86 5.22 18.98
CA ILE A 474 -9.41 5.32 19.24
C ILE A 474 -8.62 4.91 17.99
N GLY A 475 -9.10 3.92 17.24
CA GLY A 475 -8.55 3.52 15.95
C GLY A 475 -8.50 4.69 14.96
N LEU A 476 -9.62 5.39 14.77
CA LEU A 476 -9.70 6.60 13.95
C LEU A 476 -8.78 7.71 14.48
N LEU A 477 -8.86 8.04 15.77
CA LEU A 477 -8.03 9.08 16.40
C LEU A 477 -6.53 8.80 16.25
N LYS A 478 -6.11 7.54 16.24
CA LYS A 478 -4.71 7.15 16.03
C LYS A 478 -4.22 7.57 14.64
N HIS A 479 -5.05 7.48 13.61
CA HIS A 479 -4.72 7.96 12.28
C HIS A 479 -4.77 9.49 12.25
N LEU A 480 -5.81 10.10 12.83
CA LEU A 480 -5.96 11.56 12.87
C LEU A 480 -4.82 12.29 13.59
N ALA A 481 -4.31 11.73 14.69
CA ALA A 481 -3.26 12.34 15.51
C ALA A 481 -1.86 12.26 14.87
N GLN A 482 -1.65 11.38 13.88
CA GLN A 482 -0.35 11.28 13.19
C GLN A 482 -0.06 12.54 12.37
N SER A 483 -1.09 13.09 11.72
CA SER A 483 -1.01 14.36 11.00
C SER A 483 -0.65 15.51 11.94
N GLN A 484 0.37 16.29 11.57
CA GLN A 484 0.77 17.45 12.37
C GLN A 484 -0.29 18.56 12.34
N GLY A 485 -1.01 18.73 11.22
CA GLY A 485 -2.05 19.76 11.06
C GLY A 485 -3.23 19.61 12.02
N ASN A 486 -3.48 18.38 12.49
CA ASN A 486 -4.64 18.06 13.33
C ASN A 486 -4.42 18.25 14.82
N ARG A 487 -3.17 18.29 15.28
CA ARG A 487 -2.83 18.23 16.71
C ARG A 487 -3.46 19.36 17.52
N ALA A 488 -3.49 20.57 16.96
CA ALA A 488 -4.09 21.73 17.61
C ALA A 488 -5.62 21.59 17.74
N ALA A 489 -6.31 21.18 16.67
CA ALA A 489 -7.76 21.02 16.66
C ALA A 489 -8.23 19.85 17.56
N LEU A 490 -7.54 18.71 17.51
CA LEU A 490 -7.77 17.58 18.43
C LEU A 490 -7.45 17.96 19.88
N GLY A 491 -6.43 18.79 20.09
CA GLY A 491 -6.09 19.36 21.40
C GLY A 491 -7.20 20.24 21.96
N GLN A 492 -7.76 21.13 21.13
CA GLN A 492 -8.92 21.98 21.48
C GLN A 492 -10.17 21.16 21.79
N ALA A 493 -10.37 20.04 21.10
CA ALA A 493 -11.45 19.09 21.40
C ALA A 493 -11.23 18.30 22.70
N GLY A 494 -10.08 18.42 23.36
CA GLY A 494 -9.80 17.79 24.65
C GLY A 494 -9.56 16.28 24.58
N ILE A 495 -9.08 15.77 23.44
CA ILE A 495 -8.96 14.32 23.19
C ILE A 495 -8.09 13.61 24.24
N ILE A 496 -6.95 14.19 24.64
CA ILE A 496 -6.05 13.57 25.64
C ILE A 496 -6.76 13.41 26.99
N GLN A 497 -7.49 14.45 27.43
CA GLN A 497 -8.24 14.45 28.67
C GLN A 497 -9.40 13.46 28.61
N LYS A 498 -10.09 13.38 27.47
CA LYS A 498 -11.19 12.43 27.25
C LYS A 498 -10.73 10.98 27.23
N LEU A 499 -9.56 10.68 26.65
CA LEU A 499 -8.95 9.35 26.74
C LEU A 499 -8.72 8.95 28.21
N ALA A 500 -8.14 9.83 29.02
CA ALA A 500 -7.95 9.57 30.44
C ALA A 500 -9.29 9.42 31.20
N ALA A 501 -10.25 10.32 30.95
CA ALA A 501 -11.58 10.27 31.56
C ALA A 501 -12.33 8.97 31.20
N SER A 502 -12.15 8.44 29.99
CA SER A 502 -12.77 7.18 29.53
C SER A 502 -12.30 5.92 30.28
N GLN A 503 -11.32 6.06 31.18
CA GLN A 503 -10.71 4.99 31.95
C GLN A 503 -10.03 3.90 31.10
N ILE A 504 -9.65 4.23 29.86
CA ILE A 504 -9.00 3.26 28.96
C ILE A 504 -7.63 2.79 29.48
N TRP A 505 -6.93 3.62 30.26
CA TRP A 505 -5.68 3.24 30.91
C TRP A 505 -5.85 2.75 32.36
N GLY A 506 -7.09 2.64 32.84
CA GLY A 506 -7.43 2.12 34.17
C GLY A 506 -7.50 0.59 34.22
N GLU A 507 -7.57 0.02 35.43
CA GLU A 507 -7.51 -1.44 35.68
C GLU A 507 -8.59 -2.25 34.97
N LYS A 508 -9.77 -1.65 34.79
CA LYS A 508 -10.91 -2.34 34.13
C LYS A 508 -10.65 -2.62 32.65
N ALA A 509 -9.72 -1.93 32.01
CA ALA A 509 -9.42 -2.05 30.58
C ALA A 509 -8.23 -2.98 30.26
N ASP A 510 -7.60 -3.59 31.27
CA ASP A 510 -6.41 -4.42 31.09
C ASP A 510 -6.64 -5.67 30.22
N MET A 511 -7.90 -6.11 30.09
CA MET A 511 -8.30 -7.22 29.22
C MET A 511 -8.20 -6.87 27.73
N VAL A 512 -8.03 -5.58 27.37
CA VAL A 512 -8.12 -5.08 25.99
C VAL A 512 -6.87 -4.27 25.62
N GLU A 513 -5.71 -4.93 25.74
CA GLU A 513 -4.38 -4.34 25.56
C GLU A 513 -4.21 -3.58 24.23
N ILE A 514 -4.73 -4.12 23.11
CA ILE A 514 -4.61 -3.52 21.77
C ILE A 514 -5.18 -2.09 21.74
N VAL A 515 -6.31 -1.88 22.42
CA VAL A 515 -6.97 -0.56 22.48
C VAL A 515 -6.18 0.38 23.39
N GLN A 516 -5.63 -0.12 24.50
CA GLN A 516 -4.78 0.68 25.40
C GLN A 516 -3.52 1.17 24.69
N VAL A 517 -2.85 0.31 23.91
CA VAL A 517 -1.67 0.67 23.09
C VAL A 517 -2.05 1.69 22.02
N ALA A 518 -3.22 1.54 21.38
CA ALA A 518 -3.68 2.53 20.40
C ALA A 518 -3.93 3.90 21.04
N ALA A 519 -4.56 3.95 22.23
CA ALA A 519 -4.78 5.19 23.00
C ALA A 519 -3.45 5.85 23.42
N ILE A 520 -2.47 5.05 23.87
CA ILE A 520 -1.09 5.52 24.11
C ILE A 520 -0.51 6.14 22.84
N GLY A 521 -0.72 5.49 21.69
CA GLY A 521 -0.30 5.99 20.38
C GLY A 521 -0.88 7.36 20.07
N VAL A 522 -2.18 7.58 20.30
CA VAL A 522 -2.85 8.89 20.12
C VAL A 522 -2.14 9.95 20.96
N ALA A 523 -2.01 9.73 22.27
CA ALA A 523 -1.37 10.68 23.18
C ALA A 523 0.09 10.98 22.78
N LYS A 524 0.85 9.94 22.41
CA LYS A 524 2.24 10.05 21.93
C LYS A 524 2.35 10.94 20.69
N HIS A 525 1.48 10.75 19.71
CA HIS A 525 1.50 11.51 18.45
C HIS A 525 1.04 12.96 18.67
N MET A 526 0.00 13.18 19.47
CA MET A 526 -0.49 14.52 19.80
C MET A 526 0.54 15.38 20.54
N CYS A 527 1.37 14.79 21.40
CA CYS A 527 2.37 15.54 22.18
C CYS A 527 3.68 15.81 21.42
N ASN A 528 3.91 15.21 20.26
CA ASN A 528 5.18 15.35 19.55
C ASN A 528 5.34 16.76 18.95
N GLY A 529 6.16 17.59 19.57
CA GLY A 529 6.41 18.97 19.12
C GLY A 529 5.24 19.94 19.37
N ASP A 530 4.27 19.58 20.22
CA ASP A 530 3.12 20.42 20.58
C ASP A 530 3.05 20.64 22.10
N ILE A 531 3.23 21.89 22.52
CA ILE A 531 3.33 22.23 23.95
C ILE A 531 1.96 22.28 24.64
N ASP A 532 0.89 22.67 23.95
CA ASP A 532 -0.44 22.79 24.53
C ASP A 532 -1.05 21.40 24.79
N ASN A 533 -0.81 20.45 23.88
CA ASN A 533 -1.13 19.04 24.11
C ASN A 533 -0.26 18.44 25.23
N THR A 534 1.00 18.87 25.35
CA THR A 534 1.85 18.45 26.46
C THR A 534 1.34 18.99 27.81
N PHE A 535 0.84 20.21 27.87
CA PHE A 535 0.16 20.73 29.05
C PHE A 535 -1.08 19.90 29.41
N SER A 536 -1.89 19.57 28.41
CA SER A 536 -3.07 18.72 28.56
C SER A 536 -2.76 17.32 29.10
N LEU A 537 -1.60 16.78 28.73
CA LEU A 537 -1.12 15.47 29.20
C LEU A 537 -0.60 15.52 30.65
N VAL A 538 0.10 16.59 31.03
CA VAL A 538 0.94 16.66 32.24
C VAL A 538 0.28 17.39 33.41
N LEU A 539 -0.39 18.51 33.14
CA LEU A 539 -0.90 19.45 34.15
C LEU A 539 -2.28 19.17 34.78
N PRO A 540 -3.15 18.25 34.30
CA PRO A 540 -4.39 17.91 35.02
C PRO A 540 -4.12 17.50 36.48
N PRO A 541 -5.09 17.66 37.40
CA PRO A 541 -4.87 17.64 38.86
C PRO A 541 -4.08 16.41 39.32
N ALA A 542 -3.16 16.66 40.25
CA ALA A 542 -1.97 15.83 40.55
C ALA A 542 -2.21 14.36 40.95
N ASP A 543 -3.47 13.95 41.16
CA ASP A 543 -3.84 12.57 41.49
C ASP A 543 -4.33 11.75 40.28
N ASP A 544 -4.64 12.35 39.12
CA ASP A 544 -5.21 11.61 37.97
C ASP A 544 -4.82 12.15 36.58
N SER A 545 -3.58 12.65 36.42
CA SER A 545 -3.13 13.16 35.11
C SER A 545 -3.02 12.04 34.06
N PRO A 546 -3.31 12.32 32.77
CA PRO A 546 -3.15 11.37 31.67
C PRO A 546 -1.77 10.70 31.64
N LEU A 547 -0.70 11.47 31.83
CA LEU A 547 0.66 10.92 31.92
C LEU A 547 0.80 9.93 33.07
N ARG A 548 0.24 10.23 34.24
CA ARG A 548 0.33 9.35 35.42
C ARG A 548 -0.44 8.05 35.20
N GLN A 549 -1.64 8.10 34.62
CA GLN A 549 -2.39 6.90 34.25
C GLN A 549 -1.61 6.01 33.29
N ILE A 550 -0.97 6.59 32.26
CA ILE A 550 -0.12 5.85 31.32
C ILE A 550 1.08 5.23 32.05
N LEU A 551 1.75 5.96 32.95
CA LEU A 551 2.90 5.44 33.69
C LEU A 551 2.53 4.34 34.69
N GLU A 552 1.35 4.42 35.34
CA GLU A 552 0.84 3.33 36.18
C GLU A 552 0.48 2.10 35.32
N LEU A 553 -0.13 2.29 34.14
CA LEU A 553 -0.33 1.21 33.18
C LEU A 553 0.99 0.56 32.74
N VAL A 554 2.02 1.35 32.42
CA VAL A 554 3.38 0.86 32.11
C VAL A 554 3.98 0.07 33.26
N LYS A 555 3.70 0.45 34.50
CA LYS A 555 4.21 -0.20 35.70
C LYS A 555 3.52 -1.54 36.00
N ARG A 556 2.21 -1.64 35.74
CA ARG A 556 1.39 -2.83 36.04
C ARG A 556 1.23 -3.81 34.86
N SER A 557 1.39 -3.35 33.62
CA SER A 557 1.33 -4.20 32.43
C SER A 557 2.63 -4.98 32.26
N ASP A 558 2.53 -6.22 31.74
CA ASP A 558 3.69 -7.01 31.32
C ASP A 558 4.04 -6.85 29.83
N SER A 559 3.17 -6.21 29.06
CA SER A 559 3.34 -6.03 27.61
C SER A 559 4.52 -5.14 27.26
N ILE A 560 5.37 -5.64 26.34
CA ILE A 560 6.48 -4.88 25.78
C ILE A 560 5.97 -3.67 25.01
N ALA A 561 4.85 -3.81 24.27
CA ALA A 561 4.27 -2.72 23.49
C ALA A 561 3.78 -1.59 24.40
N VAL A 562 3.03 -1.92 25.46
CA VAL A 562 2.57 -0.94 26.46
C VAL A 562 3.75 -0.26 27.15
N LYS A 563 4.73 -1.04 27.64
CA LYS A 563 5.91 -0.50 28.34
C LYS A 563 6.71 0.46 27.46
N SER A 564 6.97 0.07 26.21
CA SER A 564 7.78 0.86 25.28
C SER A 564 7.04 2.10 24.79
N GLU A 565 5.85 1.94 24.20
CA GLU A 565 5.07 3.06 23.65
C GLU A 565 4.60 4.02 24.75
N GLY A 566 4.20 3.51 25.91
CA GLY A 566 3.77 4.32 27.05
C GLY A 566 4.91 5.21 27.57
N THR A 567 6.13 4.67 27.65
CA THR A 567 7.30 5.48 28.04
C THR A 567 7.68 6.50 26.96
N ARG A 568 7.42 6.22 25.68
CA ARG A 568 7.69 7.18 24.59
C ARG A 568 6.76 8.40 24.62
N VAL A 569 5.58 8.30 25.23
CA VAL A 569 4.73 9.47 25.51
C VAL A 569 5.51 10.47 26.37
N LEU A 570 6.16 9.99 27.45
CA LEU A 570 7.02 10.80 28.31
C LEU A 570 8.22 11.38 27.55
N VAL A 571 8.87 10.60 26.68
CA VAL A 571 9.96 11.10 25.82
C VAL A 571 9.50 12.30 24.99
N ASN A 572 8.34 12.21 24.34
CA ASN A 572 7.82 13.30 23.52
C ASN A 572 7.42 14.52 24.36
N ALA A 573 6.79 14.32 25.51
CA ALA A 573 6.47 15.41 26.44
C ALA A 573 7.73 16.17 26.90
N VAL A 574 8.79 15.44 27.30
CA VAL A 574 10.08 16.04 27.69
C VAL A 574 10.72 16.79 26.52
N LYS A 575 10.72 16.21 25.31
CA LYS A 575 11.25 16.90 24.12
C LYS A 575 10.50 18.20 23.87
N SER A 576 9.17 18.19 23.83
CA SER A 576 8.33 19.36 23.57
C SER A 576 8.54 20.48 24.61
N LEU A 577 8.64 20.14 25.89
CA LEU A 577 8.89 21.11 26.96
C LEU A 577 10.27 21.78 26.82
N TRP A 578 11.33 21.02 26.52
CA TRP A 578 12.70 21.56 26.44
C TRP A 578 13.04 22.19 25.09
N SER A 579 12.39 21.78 23.99
CA SER A 579 12.64 22.35 22.67
C SER A 579 11.90 23.67 22.43
N THR A 580 10.86 23.96 23.21
CA THR A 580 10.09 25.22 23.08
C THR A 580 10.85 26.37 23.71
N ASP A 581 11.11 27.42 22.93
CA ASP A 581 11.73 28.67 23.40
C ASP A 581 10.74 29.42 24.33
N PRO A 582 11.10 29.69 25.60
CA PRO A 582 10.24 30.46 26.50
C PRO A 582 9.86 31.84 25.94
N LYS A 583 10.69 32.44 25.09
CA LYS A 583 10.43 33.76 24.50
C LYS A 583 9.30 33.76 23.47
N SER A 584 8.93 32.59 22.94
CA SER A 584 7.81 32.47 21.99
C SER A 584 6.47 32.24 22.68
N LEU A 585 6.41 32.24 24.02
CA LEU A 585 5.21 31.95 24.81
C LEU A 585 4.73 33.19 25.56
N ASP A 586 3.41 33.29 25.76
CA ASP A 586 2.83 34.26 26.69
C ASP A 586 3.15 33.92 28.16
N GLU A 587 2.94 34.87 29.07
CA GLU A 587 3.27 34.70 30.50
C GLU A 587 2.54 33.52 31.16
N GLU A 588 1.32 33.20 30.73
CA GLU A 588 0.55 32.09 31.27
C GLU A 588 1.14 30.75 30.83
N LYS A 589 1.48 30.61 29.55
CA LYS A 589 2.13 29.42 28.98
C LYS A 589 3.54 29.22 29.51
N VAL A 590 4.29 30.29 29.82
CA VAL A 590 5.59 30.17 30.51
C VAL A 590 5.40 29.54 31.89
N LYS A 591 4.42 30.01 32.69
CA LYS A 591 4.10 29.41 34.00
C LYS A 591 3.66 27.95 33.88
N LYS A 592 2.80 27.63 32.91
CA LYS A 592 2.36 26.25 32.63
C LYS A 592 3.55 25.36 32.24
N ARG A 593 4.48 25.87 31.42
CA ARG A 593 5.71 25.15 31.04
C ARG A 593 6.58 24.84 32.24
N GLU A 594 6.82 25.80 33.12
CA GLU A 594 7.60 25.56 34.35
C GLU A 594 6.92 24.54 35.27
N ALA A 595 5.60 24.65 35.46
CA ALA A 595 4.83 23.68 36.23
C ALA A 595 4.89 22.27 35.61
N ALA A 596 4.81 22.16 34.27
CA ALA A 596 4.86 20.89 33.56
C ALA A 596 6.26 20.27 33.62
N MET A 597 7.32 21.08 33.48
CA MET A 597 8.70 20.63 33.69
C MET A 597 8.87 20.07 35.10
N LYS A 598 8.37 20.76 36.14
CA LYS A 598 8.41 20.27 37.52
C LYS A 598 7.65 18.94 37.69
N ALA A 599 6.54 18.75 36.99
CA ALA A 599 5.74 17.52 37.06
C ALA A 599 6.42 16.31 36.39
N VAL A 600 7.23 16.52 35.34
CA VAL A 600 7.98 15.44 34.68
C VAL A 600 9.36 15.17 35.28
N VAL A 601 9.94 16.12 36.02
CA VAL A 601 11.22 15.95 36.73
C VAL A 601 10.98 15.30 38.09
N THR A 602 10.56 14.04 38.07
CA THR A 602 10.22 13.23 39.25
C THR A 602 10.83 11.83 39.16
N GLU A 603 11.02 11.17 40.30
CA GLU A 603 11.60 9.82 40.39
C GLU A 603 10.86 8.77 39.52
N PRO A 604 9.52 8.70 39.49
CA PRO A 604 8.80 7.77 38.62
C PRO A 604 9.09 7.98 37.13
N CYS A 605 9.20 9.23 36.67
CA CYS A 605 9.46 9.56 35.28
C CYS A 605 10.87 9.17 34.84
N VAL A 606 11.90 9.54 35.62
CA VAL A 606 13.29 9.17 35.30
C VAL A 606 13.52 7.65 35.42
N SER A 607 12.82 6.98 36.35
CA SER A 607 12.85 5.53 36.52
C SER A 607 12.23 4.80 35.31
N ALA A 608 11.11 5.30 34.78
CA ALA A 608 10.52 4.78 33.54
C ALA A 608 11.48 4.89 32.35
N LEU A 609 12.12 6.06 32.16
CA LEU A 609 13.13 6.27 31.11
C LEU A 609 14.36 5.36 31.29
N ALA A 610 14.84 5.18 32.52
CA ALA A 610 15.95 4.25 32.81
C ALA A 610 15.58 2.80 32.51
N ARG A 611 14.34 2.37 32.81
CA ARG A 611 13.82 1.04 32.43
C ARG A 611 13.75 0.87 30.92
N LEU A 612 13.29 1.89 30.18
CA LEU A 612 13.27 1.86 28.72
C LEU A 612 14.68 1.62 28.15
N ILE A 613 15.69 2.32 28.66
CA ILE A 613 17.10 2.12 28.29
C ILE A 613 17.54 0.69 28.64
N GLY A 614 17.40 0.29 29.91
CA GLY A 614 17.89 -0.99 30.41
C GLY A 614 17.26 -2.23 29.76
N ARG A 615 16.04 -2.11 29.22
CA ARG A 615 15.29 -3.22 28.61
C ARG A 615 15.36 -3.26 27.08
N SER A 616 15.91 -2.23 26.44
CA SER A 616 15.88 -2.09 24.98
C SER A 616 17.16 -2.57 24.27
N LYS A 617 17.84 -3.61 24.77
CA LYS A 617 19.14 -4.09 24.23
C LYS A 617 19.12 -4.29 22.71
N ARG A 618 18.01 -4.83 22.18
CA ARG A 618 17.82 -5.13 20.75
C ARG A 618 17.30 -3.93 19.93
N TYR A 619 16.97 -2.82 20.59
CA TYR A 619 16.32 -1.65 19.98
C TYR A 619 17.10 -0.34 20.29
N PRO A 620 18.22 -0.09 19.58
CA PRO A 620 19.06 1.09 19.80
C PRO A 620 18.31 2.43 19.72
N THR A 621 17.25 2.52 18.91
CA THR A 621 16.41 3.72 18.80
C THR A 621 15.73 4.06 20.13
N LEU A 622 15.20 3.06 20.85
CA LEU A 622 14.55 3.26 22.15
C LEU A 622 15.56 3.68 23.23
N ILE A 623 16.76 3.07 23.20
CA ILE A 623 17.88 3.48 24.06
C ILE A 623 18.20 4.96 23.82
N ASN A 624 18.35 5.35 22.56
CA ASN A 624 18.68 6.72 22.19
C ASN A 624 17.60 7.74 22.60
N GLU A 625 16.33 7.41 22.39
CA GLU A 625 15.20 8.23 22.83
C GLU A 625 15.21 8.44 24.35
N GLY A 626 15.45 7.38 25.12
CA GLY A 626 15.58 7.46 26.58
C GLY A 626 16.78 8.29 27.03
N VAL A 627 17.96 8.09 26.41
CA VAL A 627 19.18 8.84 26.72
C VAL A 627 19.01 10.34 26.45
N VAL A 628 18.37 10.71 25.34
CA VAL A 628 18.08 12.11 25.01
C VAL A 628 17.12 12.71 26.03
N ALA A 629 16.04 12.02 26.41
CA ALA A 629 15.09 12.51 27.40
C ALA A 629 15.74 12.69 28.78
N LEU A 630 16.55 11.74 29.25
CA LEU A 630 17.31 11.88 30.50
C LEU A 630 18.32 13.03 30.44
N SER A 631 18.96 13.24 29.28
CA SER A 631 19.88 14.38 29.08
C SER A 631 19.15 15.71 29.23
N LEU A 632 17.96 15.85 28.65
CA LEU A 632 17.15 17.06 28.81
C LEU A 632 16.72 17.25 30.27
N ILE A 633 16.19 16.21 30.91
CA ILE A 633 15.80 16.28 32.33
C ILE A 633 16.98 16.71 33.21
N SER A 634 18.19 16.20 32.95
CA SER A 634 19.38 16.51 33.74
C SER A 634 19.76 18.00 33.72
N THR A 635 19.28 18.79 32.76
CA THR A 635 19.52 20.24 32.72
C THR A 635 18.60 21.03 33.65
N HIS A 636 17.55 20.43 34.21
CA HIS A 636 16.65 21.09 35.16
C HIS A 636 17.27 21.12 36.56
N PRO A 637 17.02 22.16 37.37
CA PRO A 637 17.39 22.16 38.79
C PRO A 637 16.90 20.88 39.49
N ASN A 638 17.81 20.13 40.13
CA ASN A 638 17.60 18.80 40.75
C ASN A 638 17.44 17.61 39.78
N GLY A 639 17.37 17.83 38.46
CA GLY A 639 17.21 16.77 37.47
C GLY A 639 18.45 15.87 37.37
N GLY A 640 19.66 16.45 37.44
CA GLY A 640 20.91 15.68 37.37
C GLY A 640 21.02 14.61 38.46
N THR A 641 20.66 14.94 39.70
CA THR A 641 20.63 13.98 40.82
C THR A 641 19.64 12.83 40.57
N LEU A 642 18.42 13.14 40.14
CA LEU A 642 17.40 12.12 39.85
C LEU A 642 17.81 11.19 38.71
N VAL A 643 18.46 11.73 37.67
CA VAL A 643 18.97 10.96 36.54
C VAL A 643 20.13 10.05 36.97
N LEU A 644 21.06 10.54 37.78
CA LEU A 644 22.13 9.70 38.33
C LEU A 644 21.56 8.52 39.13
N ASP A 645 20.53 8.77 39.94
CA ASP A 645 19.89 7.74 40.76
C ASP A 645 19.22 6.67 39.93
N SER A 646 18.46 7.07 38.92
CA SER A 646 17.77 6.13 38.04
C SER A 646 18.74 5.27 37.23
N LEU A 647 19.93 5.78 36.90
CA LEU A 647 20.98 5.01 36.21
C LEU A 647 21.64 3.97 37.12
N LEU A 648 21.81 4.27 38.41
CA LEU A 648 22.51 3.43 39.38
C LEU A 648 21.58 2.43 40.11
N ASN A 649 20.30 2.74 40.21
CA ASN A 649 19.33 1.88 40.87
C ASN A 649 19.11 0.56 40.07
N PRO A 650 18.95 -0.58 40.76
CA PRO A 650 18.66 -1.85 40.12
C PRO A 650 17.31 -1.80 39.40
N LEU A 651 17.24 -2.42 38.22
CA LEU A 651 15.99 -2.58 37.47
C LEU A 651 15.14 -3.69 38.12
N PRO A 652 13.80 -3.54 38.18
CA PRO A 652 12.92 -4.58 38.70
C PRO A 652 13.02 -5.88 37.89
N ALA A 653 13.04 -7.04 38.57
CA ALA A 653 13.00 -8.37 37.97
C ALA A 653 11.62 -8.63 37.32
N GLU A 654 11.59 -9.26 36.15
CA GLU A 654 10.34 -9.64 35.47
C GLU A 654 9.97 -11.09 35.78
N ASN A 655 8.69 -11.32 36.13
CA ASN A 655 8.10 -12.65 36.14
C ASN A 655 7.66 -12.97 34.70
N ILE A 656 8.35 -13.90 34.03
CA ILE A 656 7.93 -14.36 32.70
C ILE A 656 6.71 -15.28 32.89
N ARG A 657 5.49 -14.77 32.64
CA ARG A 657 4.32 -15.61 32.40
C ARG A 657 4.23 -15.90 30.91
N THR A 658 4.39 -17.17 30.54
CA THR A 658 4.05 -17.68 29.21
C THR A 658 2.54 -17.65 29.04
N THR A 659 2.00 -16.62 28.40
CA THR A 659 0.60 -16.62 27.95
C THR A 659 0.51 -17.07 26.50
N SER A 660 -0.42 -17.98 26.27
CA SER A 660 -0.70 -18.71 25.04
C SER A 660 -1.58 -17.91 24.09
N GLN A 661 -1.00 -17.31 23.04
CA GLN A 661 -1.54 -17.26 21.66
C GLN A 661 -0.62 -16.39 20.77
N PRO A 662 -0.30 -16.82 19.53
CA PRO A 662 0.61 -16.09 18.66
C PRO A 662 -0.13 -15.05 17.81
N LEU A 663 0.36 -13.80 17.84
CA LEU A 663 0.17 -12.85 16.74
C LEU A 663 1.21 -13.17 15.66
N SER A 664 0.75 -13.14 14.41
CA SER A 664 1.39 -13.58 13.16
C SER A 664 2.94 -13.55 13.09
N ALA A 665 3.49 -14.75 12.92
CA ALA A 665 4.75 -15.14 12.26
C ALA A 665 5.94 -14.17 12.27
N VAL A 666 6.70 -14.16 13.37
CA VAL A 666 8.17 -14.15 13.31
C VAL A 666 8.70 -15.26 14.21
N SER A 667 9.43 -16.20 13.60
CA SER A 667 10.10 -17.35 14.23
C SER A 667 10.82 -16.98 15.53
N ALA A 668 10.27 -17.40 16.67
CA ALA A 668 10.96 -17.39 17.95
C ALA A 668 11.84 -18.64 18.04
N THR A 669 13.16 -18.48 17.89
CA THR A 669 14.13 -19.50 18.31
C THR A 669 14.39 -19.37 19.80
N GLU A 670 14.24 -20.48 20.52
CA GLU A 670 14.59 -20.65 21.93
C GLU A 670 16.08 -20.39 22.20
N ALA A 671 16.37 -19.54 23.18
CA ALA A 671 17.64 -19.56 23.90
C ALA A 671 17.41 -19.08 25.34
N SER A 672 17.91 -19.87 26.29
CA SER A 672 17.94 -19.70 27.76
C SER A 672 18.23 -18.27 28.26
N PRO A 673 17.86 -17.94 29.52
CA PRO A 673 17.80 -16.57 30.00
C PRO A 673 19.18 -15.91 30.00
N VAL A 674 19.41 -15.03 29.03
CA VAL A 674 20.55 -14.12 29.05
C VAL A 674 20.35 -13.21 30.25
N THR A 675 21.27 -13.25 31.21
CA THR A 675 21.32 -12.30 32.32
C THR A 675 21.38 -10.88 31.76
N GLY A 676 20.23 -10.20 31.73
CA GLY A 676 20.12 -8.81 31.28
C GLY A 676 20.91 -7.86 32.20
N PRO A 677 21.22 -6.63 31.74
CA PRO A 677 21.85 -5.63 32.59
C PRO A 677 21.00 -5.38 33.84
N ARG A 678 21.65 -5.32 35.01
CA ARG A 678 20.97 -5.16 36.31
C ARG A 678 20.60 -3.70 36.57
N ARG A 679 21.26 -2.76 35.89
CA ARG A 679 21.05 -1.31 35.97
C ARG A 679 20.97 -0.70 34.57
N ALA A 680 20.36 0.49 34.45
CA ALA A 680 20.41 1.22 33.18
C ALA A 680 21.85 1.65 32.82
N LEU A 681 22.69 1.96 33.81
CA LEU A 681 24.12 2.22 33.60
C LEU A 681 24.85 1.05 32.93
N ASP A 682 24.53 -0.20 33.29
CA ASP A 682 25.14 -1.39 32.68
C ASP A 682 24.82 -1.48 31.18
N MET A 683 23.61 -1.03 30.78
CA MET A 683 23.24 -0.92 29.37
C MET A 683 24.02 0.20 28.67
N LEU A 684 24.19 1.36 29.30
CA LEU A 684 25.01 2.44 28.73
C LEU A 684 26.47 1.98 28.55
N ILE A 685 27.02 1.26 29.52
CA ILE A 685 28.34 0.61 29.44
C ILE A 685 28.38 -0.38 28.28
N THR A 686 27.34 -1.20 28.12
CA THR A 686 27.22 -2.13 26.99
C THR A 686 27.24 -1.38 25.67
N VAL A 687 26.45 -0.30 25.53
CA VAL A 687 26.40 0.55 24.33
C VAL A 687 27.77 1.16 24.01
N LEU A 688 28.54 1.57 25.01
CA LEU A 688 29.88 2.12 24.82
C LEU A 688 30.92 1.04 24.47
N ARG A 689 30.78 -0.19 25.00
CA ARG A 689 31.65 -1.34 24.70
C ARG A 689 31.37 -1.98 23.36
N ASP A 690 30.11 -1.97 22.92
CA ASP A 690 29.67 -2.81 21.82
C ASP A 690 30.16 -2.26 20.48
N ASN A 691 31.10 -2.99 19.86
CA ASN A 691 31.52 -2.79 18.47
C ASN A 691 30.53 -3.45 17.48
N ASN A 692 29.41 -3.98 17.96
CA ASN A 692 28.35 -4.55 17.14
C ASN A 692 27.81 -3.51 16.15
N PRO A 693 27.78 -3.84 14.84
CA PRO A 693 27.33 -2.93 13.78
C PRO A 693 25.87 -2.46 13.95
N ASN A 694 25.10 -3.08 14.84
CA ASN A 694 23.71 -2.73 15.10
C ASN A 694 23.50 -1.48 15.99
N VAL A 695 24.52 -0.97 16.70
CA VAL A 695 24.37 0.25 17.54
C VAL A 695 24.95 1.48 16.82
N PRO A 696 24.11 2.42 16.34
CA PRO A 696 24.57 3.59 15.60
C PRO A 696 25.54 4.45 16.42
N ALA A 697 26.48 5.11 15.74
CA ALA A 697 27.45 6.00 16.36
C ALA A 697 26.78 7.18 17.10
N GLU A 698 25.63 7.64 16.63
CA GLU A 698 24.82 8.67 17.27
C GLU A 698 24.40 8.29 18.69
N VAL A 699 24.03 7.02 18.91
CA VAL A 699 23.61 6.53 20.23
C VAL A 699 24.79 6.59 21.20
N ARG A 700 25.95 6.08 20.77
CA ARG A 700 27.21 6.13 21.56
C ARG A 700 27.63 7.57 21.87
N SER A 701 27.52 8.47 20.89
CA SER A 701 27.80 9.89 21.08
C SER A 701 26.87 10.53 22.11
N ASN A 702 25.57 10.22 22.08
CA ASN A 702 24.59 10.75 23.04
C ASN A 702 24.80 10.17 24.44
N VAL A 703 25.23 8.91 24.56
CA VAL A 703 25.62 8.31 25.85
C VAL A 703 26.83 9.05 26.44
N CYS A 704 27.87 9.32 25.63
CA CYS A 704 29.01 10.13 26.08
C CYS A 704 28.57 11.54 26.52
N ALA A 705 27.64 12.17 25.79
CA ALA A 705 27.14 13.50 26.14
C ALA A 705 26.37 13.51 27.46
N LEU A 706 25.51 12.51 27.72
CA LEU A 706 24.78 12.36 28.98
C LEU A 706 25.75 12.20 30.17
N LEU A 707 26.69 11.24 30.07
CA LEU A 707 27.68 10.98 31.13
C LEU A 707 28.59 12.18 31.36
N GLY A 708 29.00 12.86 30.28
CA GLY A 708 29.77 14.10 30.35
C GLY A 708 29.00 15.25 31.02
N HIS A 709 27.69 15.37 30.79
CA HIS A 709 26.86 16.38 31.43
C HIS A 709 26.68 16.11 32.92
N LEU A 710 26.41 14.86 33.32
CA LEU A 710 26.26 14.48 34.73
C LEU A 710 27.54 14.74 35.54
N GLY A 711 28.72 14.53 34.95
CA GLY A 711 30.01 14.80 35.60
C GLY A 711 30.40 16.29 35.66
N ARG A 712 29.59 17.22 35.14
CA ARG A 712 29.87 18.66 35.30
C ARG A 712 29.59 19.11 36.72
N LYS A 713 30.51 19.88 37.29
CA LYS A 713 30.35 20.49 38.61
C LYS A 713 29.07 21.34 38.67
N GLY A 714 28.18 21.02 39.63
CA GLY A 714 26.92 21.72 39.86
C GLY A 714 25.68 21.10 39.18
N VAL A 715 25.82 20.06 38.34
CA VAL A 715 24.68 19.35 37.74
C VAL A 715 24.08 18.33 38.70
N VAL A 716 24.95 17.55 39.37
CA VAL A 716 24.57 16.62 40.44
C VAL A 716 24.84 17.28 41.79
N ALA A 717 23.93 17.10 42.75
CA ALA A 717 24.09 17.62 44.10
C ALA A 717 25.33 17.06 44.78
N GLU A 718 26.06 17.89 45.53
CA GLU A 718 27.31 17.50 46.22
C GLU A 718 27.12 16.29 47.16
N SER A 719 25.92 16.13 47.74
CA SER A 719 25.55 14.98 48.58
C SER A 719 25.65 13.63 47.85
N ARG A 720 25.67 13.61 46.52
CA ARG A 720 25.79 12.41 45.68
C ARG A 720 27.14 12.31 44.96
N GLY A 721 28.15 13.05 45.42
CA GLY A 721 29.50 13.01 44.87
C GLY A 721 30.13 11.61 44.84
N VAL A 722 29.87 10.77 45.84
CA VAL A 722 30.37 9.37 45.89
C VAL A 722 29.79 8.53 44.76
N ASP A 723 28.49 8.68 44.49
CA ASP A 723 27.80 7.94 43.43
C ASP A 723 28.16 8.45 42.04
N LEU A 724 28.38 9.76 41.91
CA LEU A 724 28.91 10.36 40.68
C LEU A 724 30.30 9.81 40.37
N GLN A 725 31.20 9.77 41.37
CA GLN A 725 32.53 9.20 41.22
C GLN A 725 32.45 7.72 40.80
N ARG A 726 31.54 6.94 41.41
CA ARG A 726 31.31 5.53 41.02
C ARG A 726 30.89 5.38 39.56
N MET A 727 30.02 6.26 39.05
CA MET A 727 29.61 6.26 37.64
C MET A 727 30.79 6.60 36.73
N GLU A 728 31.58 7.63 37.07
CA GLU A 728 32.79 8.00 36.33
C GLU A 728 33.79 6.85 36.29
N ASP A 729 34.16 6.27 37.44
CA ASP A 729 35.12 5.17 37.54
C ASP A 729 34.69 3.97 36.69
N SER A 730 33.38 3.67 36.66
CA SER A 730 32.83 2.54 35.89
C SER A 730 32.82 2.78 34.37
N THR A 731 32.97 4.02 33.91
CA THR A 731 32.86 4.41 32.48
C THR A 731 34.14 5.06 31.93
N ARG A 732 35.08 5.47 32.79
CA ARG A 732 36.28 6.25 32.45
C ARG A 732 37.18 5.54 31.44
N GLU A 733 37.57 4.29 31.68
CA GLU A 733 38.42 3.53 30.75
C GLU A 733 37.80 3.41 29.35
N LEU A 734 36.47 3.26 29.27
CA LEU A 734 35.74 3.15 28.00
C LEU A 734 35.71 4.48 27.25
N ILE A 735 35.42 5.57 27.95
CA ILE A 735 35.38 6.92 27.36
C ILE A 735 36.80 7.33 26.94
N GLU A 736 37.82 7.05 27.74
CA GLU A 736 39.22 7.30 27.38
C GLU A 736 39.67 6.44 26.19
N GLY A 737 39.24 5.18 26.11
CA GLY A 737 39.49 4.31 24.95
C GLY A 737 38.84 4.86 23.67
N LEU A 738 37.59 5.33 23.76
CA LEU A 738 36.90 5.99 22.64
C LEU A 738 37.55 7.32 22.25
N ALA A 739 38.08 8.08 23.20
CA ALA A 739 38.77 9.35 22.96
C ALA A 739 40.16 9.17 22.32
N ARG A 740 40.85 8.05 22.62
CA ARG A 740 42.19 7.69 22.13
C ARG A 740 42.19 6.83 20.86
N ALA A 741 41.04 6.39 20.36
CA ALA A 741 40.98 5.52 19.19
C ALA A 741 41.51 6.22 17.91
N GLU A 742 42.65 5.75 17.39
CA GLU A 742 43.29 6.24 16.16
C GLU A 742 42.93 5.40 14.89
N GLY A 743 41.98 4.45 15.00
CA GLY A 743 41.50 3.55 13.92
C GLY A 743 40.15 3.93 13.28
N PRO A 744 39.40 2.99 12.64
CA PRO A 744 38.14 3.25 11.91
C PRO A 744 36.93 3.55 12.82
N SER A 745 37.16 4.21 13.96
CA SER A 745 36.15 4.61 14.92
C SER A 745 35.41 5.86 14.46
N ASN A 746 34.09 5.91 14.64
CA ASN A 746 33.27 7.02 14.16
C ASN A 746 33.70 8.34 14.85
N PRO A 747 34.09 9.38 14.10
CA PRO A 747 34.68 10.55 14.72
C PRO A 747 33.73 11.40 15.58
N LYS A 748 32.41 11.29 15.38
CA LYS A 748 31.42 11.92 16.27
C LYS A 748 31.55 11.38 17.69
N VAL A 749 31.77 10.07 17.82
CA VAL A 749 31.93 9.39 19.13
C VAL A 749 33.23 9.82 19.79
N VAL A 750 34.33 9.91 19.02
CA VAL A 750 35.62 10.40 19.52
C VAL A 750 35.50 11.82 20.05
N ALA A 751 34.85 12.72 19.30
CA ALA A 751 34.65 14.10 19.71
C ALA A 751 33.72 14.24 20.93
N ALA A 752 32.71 13.39 21.07
CA ALA A 752 31.83 13.38 22.23
C ALA A 752 32.54 12.81 23.48
N ALA A 753 33.36 11.77 23.31
CA ALA A 753 34.15 11.17 24.38
C ALA A 753 35.21 12.15 24.93
N LYS A 754 35.95 12.85 24.06
CA LYS A 754 36.89 13.90 24.47
C LYS A 754 36.21 14.99 25.29
N ARG A 755 35.05 15.48 24.83
CA ARG A 755 34.27 16.50 25.54
C ARG A 755 33.70 16.02 26.86
N ALA A 756 33.34 14.75 26.99
CA ALA A 756 32.91 14.17 28.25
C ALA A 756 34.05 14.20 29.28
N LEU A 757 35.27 13.83 28.88
CA LEU A 757 36.46 13.88 29.74
C LEU A 757 36.86 15.31 30.11
N GLU A 758 36.79 16.25 29.16
CA GLU A 758 37.02 17.67 29.43
C GLU A 758 36.01 18.23 30.45
N ALA A 759 34.74 17.82 30.34
CA ALA A 759 33.68 18.23 31.27
C ALA A 759 33.91 17.72 32.71
N TRP A 760 34.60 16.59 32.88
CA TRP A 760 34.98 16.05 34.18
C TRP A 760 36.21 16.76 34.80
N GLN A 761 36.95 17.58 34.03
CA GLN A 761 38.22 18.19 34.47
C GLN A 761 38.13 19.69 34.80
N GLN A 762 37.08 20.43 34.43
CA GLN A 762 37.02 21.89 34.59
C GLN A 762 35.88 22.43 35.49
N PRO A 763 36.09 23.55 36.23
CA PRO A 763 35.01 24.24 36.95
C PRO A 763 34.27 25.26 36.07
N SER A 764 32.94 25.15 36.10
CA SER A 764 31.91 26.15 35.75
C SER A 764 32.13 27.03 34.50
N ALA A 765 31.44 26.67 33.41
CA ALA A 765 30.93 27.64 32.44
C ALA A 765 29.48 27.29 32.09
N GLY A 766 28.55 28.15 32.53
CA GLY A 766 27.13 28.04 32.25
C GLY A 766 26.76 28.38 30.80
N MET A 767 25.73 27.68 30.31
CA MET A 767 24.78 28.03 29.24
C MET A 767 25.26 28.35 27.81
N GLY A 768 26.53 28.57 27.50
CA GLY A 768 26.97 28.97 26.15
C GLY A 768 27.32 27.85 25.15
N VAL A 769 27.46 26.60 25.61
CA VAL A 769 28.34 25.63 24.92
C VAL A 769 27.67 24.30 24.54
N LEU A 770 26.42 24.05 24.95
CA LEU A 770 25.67 22.86 24.50
C LEU A 770 25.00 23.06 23.13
N LEU A 771 24.78 24.31 22.72
CA LEU A 771 24.22 24.68 21.40
C LEU A 771 25.31 24.98 20.34
N SER A 772 26.57 25.18 20.73
CA SER A 772 27.65 25.62 19.83
C SER A 772 28.71 24.55 19.48
N LEU A 773 28.66 23.36 20.08
CA LEU A 773 29.63 22.27 19.81
C LEU A 773 29.10 21.14 18.89
N LEU A 774 28.33 21.50 17.86
CA LEU A 774 28.30 20.73 16.61
C LEU A 774 29.31 21.32 15.61
N SER A 775 30.47 21.78 16.10
CA SER A 775 31.37 22.67 15.38
C SER A 775 31.92 22.05 14.09
N ALA A 776 31.35 22.56 12.99
CA ALA A 776 31.98 23.10 11.80
C ALA A 776 32.93 22.22 10.95
N ALA A 777 33.84 21.47 11.56
CA ALA A 777 34.85 20.71 10.81
C ALA A 777 34.30 19.42 10.16
N TYR A 778 33.19 18.87 10.66
CA TYR A 778 32.60 17.60 10.17
C TYR A 778 31.65 17.73 8.99
N TYR A 779 31.30 18.95 8.60
CA TYR A 779 30.25 19.17 7.61
C TYR A 779 30.77 19.85 6.34
N LEU A 780 32.06 20.15 6.28
CA LEU A 780 32.68 20.72 5.08
C LEU A 780 32.87 19.64 3.99
N PRO A 781 32.41 19.87 2.76
CA PRO A 781 32.74 19.00 1.63
C PRO A 781 34.25 18.93 1.43
N LYS A 782 34.78 17.73 1.19
CA LYS A 782 36.20 17.53 0.84
C LYS A 782 36.34 17.47 -0.67
N LEU A 783 36.99 18.47 -1.26
CA LEU A 783 37.29 18.53 -2.68
C LEU A 783 38.66 17.89 -2.97
N TYR A 784 38.73 17.07 -4.01
CA TYR A 784 39.91 16.44 -4.54
C TYR A 784 40.18 17.01 -5.93
N PHE A 785 41.35 17.60 -6.08
CA PHE A 785 41.85 18.16 -7.32
C PHE A 785 43.07 17.37 -7.76
N ALA A 786 43.33 17.35 -9.06
CA ALA A 786 44.60 16.87 -9.58
C ALA A 786 45.80 17.58 -8.96
N SER A 787 46.92 16.87 -8.89
CA SER A 787 48.23 17.44 -8.57
C SER A 787 48.56 18.64 -9.48
N VAL A 788 48.23 18.54 -10.77
CA VAL A 788 48.31 19.62 -11.77
C VAL A 788 46.94 19.85 -12.40
N PRO A 789 46.12 20.79 -11.87
CA PRO A 789 44.83 21.12 -12.46
C PRO A 789 44.95 21.69 -13.88
N ALA A 790 44.02 21.35 -14.76
CA ALA A 790 43.94 21.91 -16.11
C ALA A 790 43.66 23.42 -16.04
N THR A 791 44.12 24.17 -17.04
CA THR A 791 43.84 25.60 -17.16
C THR A 791 42.67 25.84 -18.11
N VAL A 792 41.71 26.64 -17.68
CA VAL A 792 40.54 27.04 -18.47
C VAL A 792 40.64 28.52 -18.86
N ALA A 793 40.17 28.83 -20.07
CA ALA A 793 40.00 30.21 -20.54
C ALA A 793 38.68 30.78 -19.98
N VAL A 794 38.75 31.92 -19.30
CA VAL A 794 37.60 32.55 -18.65
C VAL A 794 37.56 34.05 -18.91
N LYS A 795 36.37 34.64 -18.89
CA LYS A 795 36.21 36.09 -18.97
C LYS A 795 36.67 36.74 -17.66
N SER A 796 37.49 37.80 -17.78
CA SER A 796 38.06 38.48 -16.60
C SER A 796 37.01 39.19 -15.72
N ALA A 797 35.84 39.50 -16.28
CA ALA A 797 34.66 40.00 -15.57
C ALA A 797 33.38 39.70 -16.39
N ALA A 798 32.20 39.73 -15.77
CA ALA A 798 30.90 39.36 -16.37
C ALA A 798 30.51 40.16 -17.64
N SER A 799 31.20 41.26 -17.94
CA SER A 799 31.00 42.11 -19.12
C SER A 799 32.29 42.40 -19.91
N SER A 800 33.40 41.73 -19.60
CA SER A 800 34.71 41.96 -20.21
C SER A 800 34.94 41.08 -21.43
N ILE A 801 35.61 41.63 -22.45
CA ILE A 801 36.12 40.88 -23.61
C ILE A 801 37.49 40.25 -23.29
N ALA A 802 38.18 40.71 -22.25
CA ALA A 802 39.49 40.18 -21.87
C ALA A 802 39.36 38.75 -21.31
N ILE A 803 40.15 37.85 -21.90
CA ILE A 803 40.22 36.43 -21.53
C ILE A 803 41.46 36.23 -20.66
N GLU A 804 41.29 35.60 -19.50
CA GLU A 804 42.38 35.15 -18.63
C GLU A 804 42.42 33.62 -18.56
N ARG A 805 43.60 33.05 -18.28
CA ARG A 805 43.74 31.62 -18.02
C ARG A 805 43.86 31.40 -16.52
N VAL A 806 42.96 30.62 -15.97
CA VAL A 806 42.98 30.24 -14.55
C VAL A 806 43.02 28.73 -14.42
N SER A 807 43.63 28.23 -13.33
CA SER A 807 43.57 26.80 -13.03
C SER A 807 42.12 26.42 -12.69
N LEU A 808 41.70 25.18 -13.01
CA LEU A 808 40.36 24.70 -12.67
C LEU A 808 40.10 24.75 -11.16
N ARG A 809 41.16 24.59 -10.36
CA ARG A 809 41.12 24.76 -8.90
C ARG A 809 40.74 26.18 -8.51
N ASP A 810 41.41 27.18 -9.09
CA ASP A 810 41.13 28.58 -8.81
C ASP A 810 39.77 29.00 -9.37
N PHE A 811 39.40 28.48 -10.55
CA PHE A 811 38.08 28.69 -11.14
C PHE A 811 36.96 28.28 -10.16
N ILE A 812 37.01 27.05 -9.64
CA ILE A 812 36.01 26.54 -8.67
C ILE A 812 36.08 27.34 -7.36
N ARG A 813 37.27 27.68 -6.88
CA ARG A 813 37.43 28.42 -5.62
C ARG A 813 36.76 29.79 -5.64
N HIS A 814 36.85 30.49 -6.77
CA HIS A 814 36.30 31.85 -6.90
C HIS A 814 34.84 31.85 -7.37
N ARG A 815 34.44 30.91 -8.24
CA ARG A 815 33.11 30.92 -8.88
C ARG A 815 32.10 29.97 -8.22
N CYS A 816 32.54 29.00 -7.42
CA CYS A 816 31.68 28.05 -6.70
C CYS A 816 31.94 28.06 -5.19
N PRO A 817 31.83 29.22 -4.50
CA PRO A 817 32.19 29.34 -3.08
C PRO A 817 31.33 28.47 -2.16
N SER A 818 30.11 28.09 -2.55
CA SER A 818 29.25 27.23 -1.71
C SER A 818 29.78 25.80 -1.57
N LEU A 819 30.64 25.31 -2.47
CA LEU A 819 31.34 24.03 -2.30
C LEU A 819 32.29 24.02 -1.10
N PHE A 820 32.69 25.21 -0.63
CA PHE A 820 33.53 25.42 0.55
C PHE A 820 32.70 25.85 1.76
N LYS A 821 31.37 25.68 1.72
CA LYS A 821 30.47 25.89 2.86
C LYS A 821 29.98 24.54 3.38
N GLU A 822 29.64 24.52 4.66
CA GLU A 822 29.19 23.30 5.32
C GLU A 822 27.84 22.82 4.80
N PHE A 823 27.70 21.50 4.62
CA PHE A 823 26.41 20.83 4.48
C PHE A 823 26.00 20.22 5.82
N ARG A 824 24.90 20.69 6.41
CA ARG A 824 24.39 20.15 7.67
C ARG A 824 23.04 19.45 7.44
N PRO A 825 23.00 18.10 7.52
CA PRO A 825 21.75 17.36 7.39
C PRO A 825 20.67 17.86 8.35
N ALA A 826 19.42 17.91 7.90
CA ALA A 826 18.29 18.20 8.78
C ALA A 826 18.29 17.25 9.99
N TRP A 827 17.90 17.74 11.17
CA TRP A 827 18.14 17.05 12.43
C TRP A 827 17.47 15.66 12.55
N TRP A 828 16.42 15.42 11.76
CA TRP A 828 15.72 14.13 11.66
C TRP A 828 16.12 13.30 10.42
N LEU A 829 16.93 13.85 9.50
CA LEU A 829 17.50 13.18 8.32
C LEU A 829 19.03 13.01 8.46
N ARG A 830 19.49 12.51 9.61
CA ARG A 830 20.93 12.45 9.94
C ARG A 830 21.71 11.28 9.33
N SER A 831 21.02 10.25 8.85
CA SER A 831 21.66 9.09 8.20
C SER A 831 21.41 9.11 6.69
N GLY A 832 22.35 8.55 5.94
CA GLY A 832 22.22 8.42 4.48
C GLY A 832 21.00 7.61 4.07
N HIS A 833 20.61 6.58 4.84
CA HIS A 833 19.36 5.86 4.63
C HIS A 833 18.13 6.77 4.74
N LEU A 834 18.05 7.63 5.75
CA LEU A 834 16.91 8.54 5.94
C LEU A 834 16.87 9.62 4.85
N GLN A 835 18.03 10.18 4.50
CA GLN A 835 18.17 11.13 3.38
C GLN A 835 17.67 10.52 2.06
N THR A 836 18.12 9.30 1.76
CA THR A 836 17.72 8.56 0.55
C THR A 836 16.23 8.21 0.59
N ALA A 837 15.74 7.71 1.72
CA ALA A 837 14.33 7.38 1.88
C ALA A 837 13.43 8.61 1.72
N TYR A 838 13.81 9.76 2.28
CA TYR A 838 13.03 11.00 2.12
C TYR A 838 13.10 11.56 0.69
N CYS A 839 14.22 11.38 -0.02
CA CYS A 839 14.31 11.75 -1.43
C CYS A 839 13.28 11.01 -2.31
N VAL A 840 12.88 9.81 -1.89
CA VAL A 840 12.02 8.88 -2.64
C VAL A 840 10.57 8.93 -2.16
N LEU A 841 10.36 8.95 -0.84
CA LEU A 841 9.05 8.88 -0.21
C LEU A 841 8.46 10.26 0.11
N GLY A 842 9.26 11.33 0.03
CA GLY A 842 8.79 12.68 0.25
C GLY A 842 7.86 13.16 -0.87
N ASP A 843 6.77 13.83 -0.52
CA ASP A 843 5.91 14.48 -1.51
C ASP A 843 6.54 15.80 -1.98
N PHE A 844 6.96 15.82 -3.24
CA PHE A 844 7.53 16.98 -3.92
C PHE A 844 6.66 17.46 -5.08
N SER A 845 5.36 17.12 -5.09
CA SER A 845 4.40 17.50 -6.13
C SER A 845 4.08 19.00 -6.14
N LYS A 846 4.20 19.67 -4.99
CA LYS A 846 3.87 21.09 -4.82
C LYS A 846 5.07 22.04 -4.89
N ILE A 847 6.30 21.50 -4.94
CA ILE A 847 7.53 22.30 -4.99
C ILE A 847 8.29 22.08 -6.29
N ASP A 848 9.09 23.05 -6.71
CA ASP A 848 9.95 22.98 -7.91
C ASP A 848 9.18 22.47 -9.14
N LYS A 849 8.00 23.04 -9.40
CA LYS A 849 7.20 22.69 -10.58
C LYS A 849 7.93 23.16 -11.84
N VAL A 850 8.06 22.26 -12.81
CA VAL A 850 8.67 22.53 -14.12
C VAL A 850 7.74 21.96 -15.18
N GLU A 851 7.43 22.79 -16.17
CA GLU A 851 6.68 22.39 -17.36
C GLU A 851 7.66 22.14 -18.50
N TYR A 852 7.34 21.17 -19.35
CA TYR A 852 8.17 20.77 -20.46
C TYR A 852 7.37 20.61 -21.75
N ASP A 853 8.02 20.86 -22.88
CA ASP A 853 7.56 20.40 -24.20
C ASP A 853 8.43 19.22 -24.63
N ARG A 854 7.81 18.06 -24.82
CA ARG A 854 8.49 16.83 -25.24
C ARG A 854 8.61 16.74 -26.75
N LYS A 855 9.80 16.39 -27.21
CA LYS A 855 10.06 15.85 -28.56
C LYS A 855 10.52 14.41 -28.49
N LEU A 856 10.11 13.62 -29.48
CA LEU A 856 10.55 12.23 -29.63
C LEU A 856 11.53 12.12 -30.79
N LEU A 857 12.66 11.47 -30.55
CA LEU A 857 13.69 11.22 -31.55
C LEU A 857 13.78 9.73 -31.83
N ARG A 858 13.64 9.37 -33.11
CA ARG A 858 13.86 8.01 -33.61
C ARG A 858 15.33 7.83 -33.93
N THR A 859 16.00 6.88 -33.29
CA THR A 859 17.40 6.50 -33.51
C THR A 859 17.54 5.55 -34.70
N LEU A 860 18.77 5.37 -35.21
CA LEU A 860 19.04 4.55 -36.41
C LEU A 860 18.73 3.06 -36.23
N ASP A 861 18.82 2.54 -35.01
CA ASP A 861 18.40 1.18 -34.67
C ASP A 861 16.87 1.00 -34.56
N GLY A 862 16.11 2.06 -34.89
CA GLY A 862 14.66 2.08 -34.82
C GLY A 862 14.10 2.42 -33.44
N GLY A 863 14.95 2.63 -32.42
CA GLY A 863 14.54 2.99 -31.06
C GLY A 863 14.03 4.43 -30.91
N THR A 864 13.40 4.73 -29.79
CA THR A 864 12.88 6.08 -29.51
C THR A 864 13.45 6.59 -28.19
N ILE A 865 14.02 7.79 -28.21
CA ILE A 865 14.36 8.56 -27.01
C ILE A 865 13.47 9.81 -26.93
N GLY A 866 13.22 10.30 -25.71
CA GLY A 866 12.48 11.55 -25.50
C GLY A 866 13.40 12.67 -25.02
N ILE A 867 13.17 13.89 -25.47
CA ILE A 867 13.78 15.09 -24.88
C ILE A 867 12.69 16.04 -24.40
N ASP A 868 12.76 16.46 -23.15
CA ASP A 868 11.79 17.35 -22.50
C ASP A 868 12.42 18.73 -22.33
N LEU A 869 11.92 19.72 -23.07
CA LEU A 869 12.48 21.07 -23.14
C LEU A 869 11.74 22.04 -22.21
N THR A 870 12.46 22.87 -21.47
CA THR A 870 11.90 23.91 -20.59
C THR A 870 12.72 25.20 -20.66
N PRO A 871 12.12 26.40 -20.54
CA PRO A 871 10.69 26.70 -20.40
C PRO A 871 9.92 26.60 -21.73
N PRO A 872 8.69 26.04 -21.77
CA PRO A 872 7.93 25.80 -23.02
C PRO A 872 7.46 27.10 -23.70
N ALA A 873 6.83 28.02 -22.96
CA ALA A 873 6.28 29.26 -23.52
C ALA A 873 7.30 30.37 -23.78
N GLN A 874 8.42 30.39 -23.04
CA GLN A 874 9.45 31.43 -23.11
C GLN A 874 10.62 31.07 -24.04
N GLU A 875 10.71 29.83 -24.53
CA GLU A 875 11.79 29.36 -25.40
C GLU A 875 12.02 30.29 -26.62
N ARG A 876 10.92 30.79 -27.20
CA ARG A 876 10.92 31.70 -28.36
C ARG A 876 11.43 33.12 -28.06
N THR A 877 11.60 33.48 -26.79
CA THR A 877 12.04 34.81 -26.34
C THR A 877 13.47 34.83 -25.79
N LEU A 878 14.07 33.66 -25.53
CA LEU A 878 15.43 33.55 -25.05
C LEU A 878 16.44 33.75 -26.19
N LYS A 879 17.62 34.32 -25.87
CA LYS A 879 18.67 34.56 -26.87
C LYS A 879 19.18 33.24 -27.46
N GLU A 880 19.68 33.28 -28.69
CA GLU A 880 20.21 32.10 -29.38
C GLU A 880 21.44 31.50 -28.69
N ASP A 881 22.18 32.31 -27.94
CA ASP A 881 23.39 31.93 -27.20
C ASP A 881 23.13 31.60 -25.72
N THR A 882 21.88 31.63 -25.26
CA THR A 882 21.52 31.25 -23.87
C THR A 882 21.95 29.81 -23.58
N PRO A 883 22.73 29.55 -22.51
CA PRO A 883 23.21 28.22 -22.15
C PRO A 883 22.10 27.18 -21.96
N ILE A 884 22.41 25.92 -22.26
CA ILE A 884 21.49 24.79 -22.14
C ILE A 884 22.03 23.76 -21.16
N VAL A 885 21.23 23.43 -20.14
CA VAL A 885 21.50 22.35 -19.19
C VAL A 885 20.89 21.05 -19.73
N VAL A 886 21.74 20.14 -20.20
CA VAL A 886 21.34 18.81 -20.70
C VAL A 886 21.40 17.81 -19.55
N VAL A 887 20.24 17.28 -19.15
CA VAL A 887 20.09 16.43 -17.96
C VAL A 887 19.94 14.95 -18.33
N LEU A 888 20.70 14.09 -17.66
CA LEU A 888 20.50 12.64 -17.62
C LEU A 888 19.98 12.21 -16.23
N HIS A 889 18.79 11.59 -16.21
CA HIS A 889 18.15 11.14 -14.97
C HIS A 889 18.74 9.81 -14.44
N GLY A 890 18.33 9.42 -13.23
CA GLY A 890 18.72 8.16 -12.58
C GLY A 890 18.02 6.92 -13.14
N LEU A 891 18.19 5.77 -12.49
CA LEU A 891 17.62 4.50 -12.94
C LEU A 891 16.08 4.58 -12.96
N THR A 892 15.45 4.24 -14.08
CA THR A 892 13.97 4.24 -14.27
C THR A 892 13.25 5.58 -14.05
N GLY A 893 13.99 6.69 -13.93
CA GLY A 893 13.41 8.01 -13.66
C GLY A 893 12.98 8.79 -14.91
N GLY A 894 13.01 10.11 -14.82
CA GLY A 894 12.67 11.01 -15.93
C GLY A 894 12.74 12.49 -15.55
N SER A 895 12.16 13.34 -16.40
CA SER A 895 12.00 14.79 -16.15
C SER A 895 11.14 15.15 -14.93
N HIS A 896 10.32 14.21 -14.45
CA HIS A 896 9.44 14.38 -13.30
C HIS A 896 10.15 14.23 -11.94
N GLU A 897 11.39 13.73 -11.94
CA GLU A 897 12.12 13.41 -10.73
C GLU A 897 12.40 14.64 -9.87
N SER A 898 12.16 14.53 -8.56
CA SER A 898 12.29 15.67 -7.64
C SER A 898 13.71 16.22 -7.60
N TYR A 899 14.73 15.35 -7.69
CA TYR A 899 16.13 15.76 -7.72
C TYR A 899 16.49 16.49 -9.02
N VAL A 900 15.92 16.10 -10.18
CA VAL A 900 16.08 16.80 -11.46
C VAL A 900 15.45 18.19 -11.39
N ARG A 901 14.17 18.24 -10.99
CA ARG A 901 13.42 19.48 -10.86
C ARG A 901 14.04 20.46 -9.87
N SER A 902 14.64 19.96 -8.80
CA SER A 902 15.29 20.78 -7.77
C SER A 902 16.45 21.65 -8.30
N ILE A 903 17.07 21.24 -9.42
CA ILE A 903 18.10 22.00 -10.13
C ILE A 903 17.50 22.78 -11.30
N LEU A 904 16.65 22.13 -12.11
CA LEU A 904 16.12 22.77 -13.32
C LEU A 904 15.18 23.94 -13.03
N ALA A 905 14.33 23.86 -12.00
CA ALA A 905 13.41 24.94 -11.66
C ALA A 905 14.15 26.29 -11.46
N PRO A 906 15.14 26.39 -10.55
CA PRO A 906 15.91 27.63 -10.38
C PRO A 906 16.87 27.95 -11.54
N ALA A 907 17.37 26.95 -12.28
CA ALA A 907 18.22 27.21 -13.45
C ALA A 907 17.42 27.87 -14.59
N CYS A 908 16.18 27.48 -14.79
CA CYS A 908 15.32 27.98 -15.87
C CYS A 908 14.48 29.20 -15.46
N THR A 909 14.35 29.48 -14.16
CA THR A 909 13.74 30.73 -13.68
C THR A 909 14.48 31.95 -14.26
N PRO A 910 13.77 32.98 -14.76
CA PRO A 910 14.40 34.19 -15.31
C PRO A 910 15.36 34.87 -14.33
N VAL A 911 16.37 35.57 -14.88
CA VAL A 911 17.38 36.28 -14.08
C VAL A 911 16.72 37.35 -13.20
N GLU A 912 15.68 38.04 -13.68
CA GLU A 912 14.99 39.08 -12.89
C GLU A 912 14.25 38.51 -11.67
N GLN A 913 13.93 37.21 -11.69
CA GLN A 913 13.27 36.48 -10.61
C GLN A 913 14.27 35.70 -9.74
N GLY A 914 15.58 35.88 -9.98
CA GLY A 914 16.65 35.29 -9.18
C GLY A 914 17.15 33.91 -9.64
N GLY A 915 16.74 33.44 -10.83
CA GLY A 915 17.29 32.24 -11.45
C GLY A 915 18.49 32.50 -12.37
N LEU A 916 18.81 31.56 -13.27
CA LEU A 916 19.86 31.73 -14.29
C LEU A 916 19.30 32.12 -15.67
N GLY A 917 18.00 31.92 -15.92
CA GLY A 917 17.38 32.16 -17.21
C GLY A 917 17.89 31.23 -18.33
N TYR A 918 18.32 30.01 -17.97
CA TYR A 918 18.86 29.03 -18.92
C TYR A 918 17.75 28.17 -19.55
N ARG A 919 18.08 27.47 -20.63
CA ARG A 919 17.24 26.37 -21.15
C ARG A 919 17.58 25.08 -20.40
N GLY A 920 16.58 24.28 -20.07
CA GLY A 920 16.74 22.93 -19.54
C GLY A 920 16.24 21.90 -20.56
N ILE A 921 17.01 20.84 -20.80
CA ILE A 921 16.58 19.71 -21.63
C ILE A 921 16.88 18.41 -20.91
N VAL A 922 15.84 17.65 -20.54
CA VAL A 922 15.99 16.32 -19.94
C VAL A 922 15.93 15.26 -21.03
N VAL A 923 16.98 14.43 -21.12
CA VAL A 923 16.99 13.27 -22.00
C VAL A 923 16.36 12.10 -21.24
N ASN A 924 15.16 11.70 -21.67
CA ASN A 924 14.45 10.55 -21.12
C ASN A 924 14.89 9.28 -21.85
N PHE A 925 15.42 8.33 -21.07
CA PHE A 925 15.87 7.05 -21.60
C PHE A 925 14.72 6.23 -22.19
N ARG A 926 15.06 5.30 -23.08
CA ARG A 926 14.12 4.41 -23.76
C ARG A 926 13.25 3.66 -22.75
N GLY A 927 11.93 3.76 -22.90
CA GLY A 927 10.97 3.09 -22.02
C GLY A 927 10.63 3.84 -20.72
N CYS A 928 11.30 4.96 -20.43
CA CYS A 928 11.12 5.74 -19.21
C CYS A 928 10.26 6.99 -19.45
N ALA A 929 9.61 7.49 -18.38
CA ALA A 929 8.83 8.73 -18.39
C ALA A 929 7.79 8.84 -19.52
N GLY A 930 7.19 7.72 -19.96
CA GLY A 930 6.24 7.68 -21.08
C GLY A 930 6.86 7.61 -22.49
N VAL A 931 8.20 7.53 -22.61
CA VAL A 931 8.86 7.27 -23.89
C VAL A 931 8.63 5.81 -24.31
N PRO A 932 8.08 5.55 -25.52
CA PRO A 932 7.80 4.19 -25.95
C PRO A 932 9.07 3.42 -26.30
N VAL A 933 9.11 2.12 -26.00
CA VAL A 933 10.11 1.21 -26.58
C VAL A 933 9.66 0.83 -27.98
N THR A 934 10.52 1.04 -28.97
CA THR A 934 10.19 0.83 -30.40
C THR A 934 11.24 0.00 -31.16
N SER A 935 12.24 -0.49 -30.43
CA SER A 935 13.31 -1.38 -30.91
C SER A 935 13.58 -2.45 -29.86
N PRO A 936 14.28 -3.55 -30.20
CA PRO A 936 14.69 -4.55 -29.22
C PRO A 936 15.83 -4.08 -28.27
N GLN A 937 16.22 -2.81 -28.28
CA GLN A 937 17.23 -2.26 -27.38
C GLN A 937 16.60 -1.48 -26.22
N LEU A 938 17.11 -1.69 -25.01
CA LEU A 938 16.82 -0.91 -23.82
C LEU A 938 18.04 -0.05 -23.45
N TYR A 939 17.85 0.90 -22.52
CA TYR A 939 18.95 1.69 -21.98
C TYR A 939 19.76 0.90 -20.93
N SER A 940 21.02 1.30 -20.72
CA SER A 940 21.89 0.72 -19.68
C SER A 940 22.89 1.74 -19.16
N ALA A 941 23.64 1.41 -18.09
CA ALA A 941 24.72 2.24 -17.54
C ALA A 941 25.87 2.49 -18.53
N LEU A 942 25.96 1.67 -19.58
CA LEU A 942 27.00 1.67 -20.60
C LEU A 942 26.53 2.34 -21.91
N HIS A 943 25.22 2.57 -22.06
CA HIS A 943 24.62 3.06 -23.30
C HIS A 943 24.84 4.58 -23.47
N THR A 944 25.90 4.95 -24.18
CA THR A 944 26.26 6.37 -24.45
C THR A 944 25.72 6.90 -25.78
N ASP A 945 25.17 6.05 -26.65
CA ASP A 945 24.66 6.44 -27.97
C ASP A 945 23.44 7.37 -27.88
N ASP A 946 22.51 7.09 -26.96
CA ASP A 946 21.33 7.92 -26.74
C ASP A 946 21.69 9.37 -26.37
N ILE A 947 22.70 9.59 -25.50
CA ILE A 947 23.17 10.95 -25.19
C ILE A 947 23.90 11.58 -26.38
N ARG A 948 24.71 10.83 -27.15
CA ARG A 948 25.34 11.34 -28.39
C ARG A 948 24.30 11.87 -29.36
N VAL A 949 23.24 11.09 -29.58
CA VAL A 949 22.12 11.46 -30.44
C VAL A 949 21.43 12.71 -29.91
N ALA A 950 21.10 12.75 -28.62
CA ALA A 950 20.42 13.89 -28.02
C ALA A 950 21.24 15.18 -28.14
N VAL A 951 22.53 15.18 -27.75
CA VAL A 951 23.37 16.39 -27.82
C VAL A 951 23.69 16.82 -29.25
N MET A 952 23.78 15.87 -30.20
CA MET A 952 23.88 16.17 -31.62
C MET A 952 22.64 16.94 -32.09
N TYR A 953 21.45 16.40 -31.85
CA TYR A 953 20.18 17.03 -32.24
C TYR A 953 19.98 18.39 -31.54
N ILE A 954 20.29 18.49 -30.24
CA ILE A 954 20.23 19.77 -29.50
C ILE A 954 21.19 20.81 -30.09
N SER A 955 22.42 20.41 -30.45
CA SER A 955 23.39 21.33 -31.07
C SER A 955 22.95 21.81 -32.47
N LYS A 956 22.17 21.01 -33.20
CA LYS A 956 21.55 21.41 -34.46
C LYS A 956 20.42 22.42 -34.23
N MET A 957 19.61 22.24 -33.19
CA MET A 957 18.54 23.18 -32.83
C MET A 957 19.09 24.52 -32.32
N TYR A 958 20.16 24.49 -31.52
CA TYR A 958 20.72 25.67 -30.86
C TYR A 958 22.23 25.79 -31.13
N PRO A 959 22.63 26.17 -32.35
CA PRO A 959 24.04 26.13 -32.77
C PRO A 959 24.95 27.13 -32.04
N LYS A 960 24.38 28.19 -31.44
CA LYS A 960 25.13 29.22 -30.71
C LYS A 960 25.17 28.99 -29.20
N ALA A 961 24.38 28.06 -28.68
CA ALA A 961 24.23 27.86 -27.24
C ALA A 961 25.30 26.89 -26.70
N PRO A 962 26.00 27.23 -25.60
CA PRO A 962 26.87 26.28 -24.93
C PRO A 962 26.04 25.20 -24.22
N LEU A 963 26.40 23.93 -24.43
CA LEU A 963 25.71 22.78 -23.83
C LEU A 963 26.46 22.30 -22.59
N ILE A 964 25.79 22.23 -21.44
CA ILE A 964 26.35 21.82 -20.15
C ILE A 964 25.65 20.54 -19.69
N GLY A 965 26.41 19.46 -19.50
CA GLY A 965 25.83 18.18 -19.06
C GLY A 965 25.66 18.12 -17.54
N ILE A 966 24.54 17.57 -17.08
CA ILE A 966 24.36 17.15 -15.69
C ILE A 966 23.76 15.75 -15.63
N GLY A 967 24.33 14.88 -14.81
CA GLY A 967 23.85 13.51 -14.65
C GLY A 967 23.63 13.16 -13.18
N PHE A 968 22.58 12.38 -12.92
CA PHE A 968 22.21 11.91 -11.58
C PHE A 968 22.28 10.39 -11.51
N SER A 969 22.89 9.82 -10.46
CA SER A 969 23.00 8.36 -10.25
C SER A 969 23.49 7.64 -11.53
N LEU A 970 22.69 6.73 -12.10
CA LEU A 970 22.98 6.04 -13.38
C LEU A 970 23.29 7.03 -14.53
N GLY A 971 22.52 8.11 -14.66
CA GLY A 971 22.75 9.15 -15.66
C GLY A 971 24.08 9.87 -15.47
N ALA A 972 24.57 9.99 -14.22
CA ALA A 972 25.90 10.51 -13.94
C ALA A 972 27.00 9.58 -14.48
N ASN A 973 26.80 8.26 -14.37
CA ASN A 973 27.71 7.26 -14.94
C ASN A 973 27.74 7.36 -16.47
N VAL A 974 26.56 7.41 -17.12
CA VAL A 974 26.44 7.55 -18.58
C VAL A 974 27.09 8.85 -19.07
N LEU A 975 26.84 9.99 -18.41
CA LEU A 975 27.45 11.28 -18.75
C LEU A 975 28.98 11.21 -18.65
N THR A 976 29.50 10.64 -17.56
CA THR A 976 30.95 10.50 -17.34
C THR A 976 31.59 9.72 -18.49
N ARG A 977 30.96 8.60 -18.87
CA ARG A 977 31.44 7.78 -19.98
C ARG A 977 31.39 8.50 -21.31
N TYR A 978 30.28 9.18 -21.62
CA TYR A 978 30.17 9.99 -22.84
C TYR A 978 31.28 11.03 -22.92
N LEU A 979 31.55 11.77 -21.85
CA LEU A 979 32.60 12.80 -21.82
C LEU A 979 34.01 12.21 -22.00
N ALA A 980 34.24 11.00 -21.47
CA ALA A 980 35.50 10.29 -21.64
C ALA A 980 35.66 9.75 -23.07
N GLU A 981 34.62 9.12 -23.62
CA GLU A 981 34.62 8.51 -24.95
C GLU A 981 34.70 9.57 -26.06
N GLU A 982 34.06 10.73 -25.89
CA GLU A 982 34.17 11.84 -26.82
C GLU A 982 35.45 12.68 -26.63
N GLY A 983 35.96 12.76 -25.40
CA GLY A 983 37.15 13.55 -25.07
C GLY A 983 37.06 14.99 -25.59
N GLU A 984 38.02 15.38 -26.43
CA GLU A 984 38.05 16.72 -27.04
C GLU A 984 36.91 16.96 -28.04
N LYS A 985 36.31 15.90 -28.59
CA LYS A 985 35.20 15.98 -29.55
C LYS A 985 33.85 16.21 -28.89
N SER A 986 33.77 16.20 -27.56
CA SER A 986 32.52 16.40 -26.84
C SER A 986 31.84 17.73 -27.23
N ARG A 987 30.55 17.64 -27.58
CA ARG A 987 29.67 18.81 -27.77
C ARG A 987 29.38 19.56 -26.48
N LEU A 988 29.50 18.89 -25.33
CA LEU A 988 29.31 19.50 -24.03
C LEU A 988 30.56 20.30 -23.65
N VAL A 989 30.38 21.54 -23.19
CA VAL A 989 31.47 22.43 -22.77
C VAL A 989 32.00 22.11 -21.37
N ALA A 990 31.16 21.50 -20.54
CA ALA A 990 31.44 21.08 -19.17
C ALA A 990 30.43 20.00 -18.72
N GLY A 991 30.73 19.30 -17.64
CA GLY A 991 29.83 18.30 -17.05
C GLY A 991 29.75 18.37 -15.54
N CYS A 992 28.62 17.92 -14.98
CA CYS A 992 28.43 17.73 -13.54
C CYS A 992 27.81 16.35 -13.25
N ALA A 993 28.43 15.57 -12.37
CA ALA A 993 27.97 14.25 -11.98
C ALA A 993 27.56 14.23 -10.50
N LEU A 994 26.33 13.81 -10.20
CA LEU A 994 25.76 13.81 -8.86
C LEU A 994 25.41 12.38 -8.43
N ALA A 995 25.93 11.96 -7.27
CA ALA A 995 25.76 10.61 -6.72
C ALA A 995 26.15 9.47 -7.69
N CYS A 996 27.18 9.68 -8.50
CA CYS A 996 27.60 8.71 -9.53
C CYS A 996 28.05 7.36 -8.91
N PRO A 997 27.53 6.21 -9.37
CA PRO A 997 28.00 4.88 -8.98
C PRO A 997 29.28 4.50 -9.76
N TRP A 998 30.40 5.10 -9.36
CA TRP A 998 31.69 5.03 -10.05
C TRP A 998 32.18 3.62 -10.37
N ASP A 999 32.11 2.73 -9.38
CA ASP A 999 32.45 1.31 -9.49
C ASP A 999 31.17 0.50 -9.30
N VAL A 1000 30.57 0.12 -10.42
CA VAL A 1000 29.28 -0.58 -10.43
C VAL A 1000 29.43 -1.97 -9.80
N VAL A 1001 30.62 -2.58 -9.87
CA VAL A 1001 30.90 -3.86 -9.19
C VAL A 1001 30.87 -3.68 -7.68
N ALA A 1002 31.64 -2.71 -7.15
CA ALA A 1002 31.69 -2.45 -5.72
C ALA A 1002 30.33 -1.99 -5.14
N SER A 1003 29.57 -1.19 -5.91
CA SER A 1003 28.21 -0.79 -5.53
C SER A 1003 27.25 -1.98 -5.52
N SER A 1004 27.31 -2.86 -6.53
CA SER A 1004 26.50 -4.08 -6.59
C SER A 1004 26.83 -5.04 -5.43
N ASP A 1005 28.11 -5.28 -5.15
CA ASP A 1005 28.54 -6.08 -4.00
C ASP A 1005 28.09 -5.47 -2.67
N HIS A 1006 28.12 -4.14 -2.55
CA HIS A 1006 27.63 -3.45 -1.36
C HIS A 1006 26.12 -3.65 -1.15
N LEU A 1007 25.34 -3.55 -2.22
CA LEU A 1007 23.89 -3.78 -2.22
C LEU A 1007 23.54 -5.23 -1.87
N GLU A 1008 24.29 -6.21 -2.37
CA GLU A 1008 24.01 -7.64 -2.16
C GLU A 1008 24.54 -8.20 -0.82
N ARG A 1009 25.58 -7.58 -0.24
CA ARG A 1009 26.28 -8.10 0.96
C ARG A 1009 25.40 -8.23 2.19
N HIS A 1010 24.45 -7.31 2.38
CA HIS A 1010 23.63 -7.24 3.59
C HIS A 1010 22.16 -7.50 3.27
N ALA A 1011 21.50 -8.32 4.10
CA ALA A 1011 20.09 -8.68 3.89
C ALA A 1011 19.16 -7.46 3.78
N PHE A 1012 19.40 -6.40 4.55
CA PHE A 1012 18.63 -5.15 4.45
C PHE A 1012 18.84 -4.43 3.12
N HIS A 1013 20.10 -4.23 2.70
CA HIS A 1013 20.41 -3.55 1.43
C HIS A 1013 19.86 -4.34 0.24
N ARG A 1014 19.98 -5.67 0.28
CA ARG A 1014 19.42 -6.56 -0.73
C ARG A 1014 17.89 -6.49 -0.78
N ALA A 1015 17.24 -6.54 0.39
CA ALA A 1015 15.79 -6.57 0.48
C ALA A 1015 15.12 -5.22 0.14
N VAL A 1016 15.79 -4.09 0.42
CA VAL A 1016 15.23 -2.74 0.23
C VAL A 1016 15.69 -2.14 -1.09
N TYR A 1017 17.01 -1.95 -1.27
CA TYR A 1017 17.54 -1.22 -2.43
C TYR A 1017 17.65 -2.13 -3.67
N SER A 1018 18.34 -3.27 -3.57
CA SER A 1018 18.54 -4.16 -4.72
C SER A 1018 17.21 -4.65 -5.30
N ARG A 1019 16.31 -5.15 -4.46
CA ARG A 1019 14.96 -5.54 -4.88
C ARG A 1019 14.10 -4.37 -5.36
N GLY A 1020 14.20 -3.19 -4.72
CA GLY A 1020 13.45 -1.99 -5.12
C GLY A 1020 13.80 -1.56 -6.55
N MET A 1021 15.10 -1.43 -6.83
CA MET A 1021 15.63 -1.12 -8.17
C MET A 1021 15.24 -2.17 -9.21
N ALA A 1022 15.39 -3.46 -8.88
CA ALA A 1022 15.00 -4.56 -9.77
C ALA A 1022 13.50 -4.54 -10.09
N GLN A 1023 12.65 -4.23 -9.11
CA GLN A 1023 11.21 -4.15 -9.31
C GLN A 1023 10.82 -2.99 -10.24
N ASN A 1024 11.52 -1.84 -10.16
CA ASN A 1024 11.28 -0.73 -11.09
C ASN A 1024 11.69 -1.09 -12.51
N LEU A 1025 12.88 -1.69 -12.69
CA LEU A 1025 13.34 -2.16 -13.99
C LEU A 1025 12.39 -3.20 -14.58
N LYS A 1026 11.92 -4.14 -13.75
CA LYS A 1026 10.88 -5.09 -14.13
C LYS A 1026 9.61 -4.37 -14.61
N LYS A 1027 9.13 -3.35 -13.88
CA LYS A 1027 7.95 -2.56 -14.30
C LYS A 1027 8.15 -1.90 -15.66
N VAL A 1028 9.31 -1.30 -15.92
CA VAL A 1028 9.62 -0.73 -17.24
C VAL A 1028 9.53 -1.80 -18.32
N VAL A 1029 10.19 -2.95 -18.13
CA VAL A 1029 10.12 -4.06 -19.08
C VAL A 1029 8.69 -4.57 -19.28
N THR A 1030 7.93 -4.77 -18.19
CA THR A 1030 6.55 -5.29 -18.21
C THR A 1030 5.60 -4.36 -18.96
N ARG A 1031 5.72 -3.03 -18.78
CA ARG A 1031 4.89 -2.04 -19.50
C ARG A 1031 5.11 -2.07 -21.01
N HIS A 1032 6.30 -2.47 -21.45
CA HIS A 1032 6.68 -2.49 -22.86
C HIS A 1032 6.72 -3.90 -23.47
N LEU A 1033 6.10 -4.90 -22.81
CA LEU A 1033 6.06 -6.28 -23.33
C LEU A 1033 5.40 -6.36 -24.71
N ASP A 1034 4.30 -5.65 -24.95
CA ASP A 1034 3.61 -5.64 -26.24
C ASP A 1034 4.44 -5.00 -27.36
N ALA A 1035 5.32 -4.06 -27.01
CA ALA A 1035 6.25 -3.49 -27.97
C ALA A 1035 7.40 -4.46 -28.28
N LEU A 1036 7.93 -5.12 -27.26
CA LEU A 1036 9.00 -6.12 -27.40
C LEU A 1036 8.52 -7.39 -28.12
N SER A 1037 7.25 -7.77 -27.97
CA SER A 1037 6.66 -8.96 -28.63
C SER A 1037 6.66 -8.86 -30.16
N LYS A 1038 6.72 -7.64 -30.71
CA LYS A 1038 6.90 -7.38 -32.14
C LYS A 1038 8.27 -7.82 -32.67
N PHE A 1039 9.21 -8.14 -31.78
CA PHE A 1039 10.53 -8.67 -32.09
C PHE A 1039 10.72 -10.06 -31.44
N PRO A 1040 9.95 -11.08 -31.87
CA PRO A 1040 9.88 -12.38 -31.18
C PRO A 1040 11.21 -13.14 -31.16
N ASP A 1041 12.07 -12.91 -32.15
CA ASP A 1041 13.40 -13.53 -32.22
C ASP A 1041 14.46 -12.80 -31.40
N SER A 1042 14.17 -11.60 -30.89
CA SER A 1042 15.14 -10.80 -30.15
C SER A 1042 15.47 -11.40 -28.78
N PRO A 1043 16.74 -11.34 -28.34
CA PRO A 1043 17.12 -11.67 -26.97
C PRO A 1043 16.33 -10.87 -25.93
N ALA A 1044 15.97 -9.62 -26.26
CA ALA A 1044 15.18 -8.76 -25.39
C ALA A 1044 13.79 -9.26 -25.11
N TRP A 1045 13.06 -9.75 -26.12
CA TRP A 1045 11.75 -10.36 -25.90
C TRP A 1045 11.82 -11.60 -25.02
N LYS A 1046 12.83 -12.46 -25.23
CA LYS A 1046 13.02 -13.69 -24.44
C LYS A 1046 13.36 -13.37 -22.99
N ALA A 1047 14.29 -12.44 -22.77
CA ALA A 1047 14.67 -11.98 -21.44
C ALA A 1047 13.51 -11.30 -20.70
N ALA A 1048 12.73 -10.47 -21.42
CA ALA A 1048 11.59 -9.76 -20.86
C ALA A 1048 10.51 -10.70 -20.33
N GLN A 1049 10.20 -11.78 -21.04
CA GLN A 1049 9.25 -12.81 -20.59
C GLN A 1049 9.72 -13.48 -19.28
N VAL A 1050 11.00 -13.86 -19.21
CA VAL A 1050 11.58 -14.47 -18.01
C VAL A 1050 11.53 -13.50 -16.83
N ALA A 1051 11.88 -12.23 -17.05
CA ALA A 1051 11.81 -11.21 -16.02
C ALA A 1051 10.37 -10.95 -15.54
N ALA A 1052 9.39 -10.91 -16.46
CA ALA A 1052 7.98 -10.69 -16.17
C ALA A 1052 7.39 -11.81 -15.30
N ALA A 1053 7.71 -13.07 -15.60
CA ALA A 1053 7.19 -14.25 -14.91
C ALA A 1053 7.67 -14.39 -13.45
N LYS A 1054 8.85 -13.83 -13.09
CA LYS A 1054 9.38 -13.93 -11.72
C LYS A 1054 8.68 -12.96 -10.77
N LYS A 1055 8.13 -13.46 -9.65
CA LYS A 1055 7.43 -12.62 -8.64
C LYS A 1055 8.32 -11.54 -8.01
N SER A 1056 9.58 -11.85 -7.70
CA SER A 1056 10.57 -10.93 -7.12
C SER A 1056 11.98 -11.35 -7.55
N MET A 1057 12.89 -10.39 -7.69
CA MET A 1057 14.30 -10.64 -7.98
C MET A 1057 15.18 -9.51 -7.43
N SER A 1058 16.48 -9.77 -7.24
CA SER A 1058 17.49 -8.75 -6.94
C SER A 1058 18.00 -8.07 -8.20
N LEU A 1059 18.71 -6.95 -8.06
CA LEU A 1059 19.25 -6.18 -9.19
C LEU A 1059 20.23 -7.03 -10.02
N VAL A 1060 21.10 -7.79 -9.35
CA VAL A 1060 22.02 -8.72 -10.03
C VAL A 1060 21.26 -9.77 -10.84
N GLU A 1061 20.17 -10.32 -10.29
CA GLU A 1061 19.36 -11.29 -11.02
C GLU A 1061 18.66 -10.66 -12.24
N PHE A 1062 18.17 -9.43 -12.12
CA PHE A 1062 17.59 -8.72 -13.25
C PHE A 1062 18.64 -8.46 -14.33
N ASP A 1063 19.82 -7.97 -13.95
CA ASP A 1063 20.89 -7.67 -14.89
C ASP A 1063 21.44 -8.94 -15.55
N GLU A 1064 21.46 -10.07 -14.83
CA GLU A 1064 21.84 -11.38 -15.34
C GLU A 1064 20.83 -11.92 -16.38
N ILE A 1065 19.57 -11.54 -16.26
CA ILE A 1065 18.51 -12.00 -17.17
C ILE A 1065 18.37 -11.05 -18.37
N VAL A 1066 18.34 -9.74 -18.12
CA VAL A 1066 17.91 -8.71 -19.08
C VAL A 1066 19.07 -7.83 -19.51
N THR A 1067 19.69 -7.10 -18.58
CA THR A 1067 20.62 -6.03 -18.93
C THR A 1067 21.85 -6.57 -19.66
N ARG A 1068 22.41 -7.71 -19.24
CA ARG A 1068 23.55 -8.33 -19.92
C ARG A 1068 23.26 -8.68 -21.38
N VAL A 1069 22.00 -8.82 -21.77
CA VAL A 1069 21.59 -9.20 -23.14
C VAL A 1069 20.96 -8.04 -23.95
N CYS A 1070 20.53 -6.93 -23.31
CA CYS A 1070 19.68 -5.90 -23.95
C CYS A 1070 20.11 -4.44 -23.72
N GLY A 1071 21.40 -4.11 -23.76
CA GLY A 1071 21.87 -2.82 -23.23
C GLY A 1071 22.57 -1.84 -24.17
N GLY A 1072 22.67 -2.08 -25.48
CA GLY A 1072 23.20 -1.11 -26.45
C GLY A 1072 24.09 -1.68 -27.56
N SER A 1073 24.73 -0.78 -28.33
CA SER A 1073 25.46 -1.09 -29.56
C SER A 1073 26.94 -1.46 -29.33
N SER A 1074 27.63 -0.82 -28.37
CA SER A 1074 29.07 -0.99 -28.18
C SER A 1074 29.50 -0.92 -26.70
N PRO A 1075 30.36 -1.82 -26.20
CA PRO A 1075 30.77 -3.08 -26.85
C PRO A 1075 29.54 -3.95 -27.16
N PRO A 1076 29.64 -4.90 -28.12
CA PRO A 1076 28.48 -5.65 -28.57
C PRO A 1076 27.90 -6.48 -27.42
N PHE A 1077 26.62 -6.30 -27.16
CA PHE A 1077 25.85 -7.22 -26.33
C PHE A 1077 25.64 -8.54 -27.11
N PRO A 1078 25.53 -9.70 -26.43
CA PRO A 1078 25.40 -9.87 -24.98
C PRO A 1078 26.73 -10.01 -24.21
N PHE A 1079 26.72 -9.62 -22.94
CA PHE A 1079 27.77 -9.91 -21.98
C PHE A 1079 27.64 -11.34 -21.40
N PRO A 1080 28.77 -11.99 -21.05
CA PRO A 1080 28.75 -13.33 -20.45
C PRO A 1080 28.01 -13.39 -19.11
N SER A 1081 28.09 -12.34 -18.29
CA SER A 1081 27.41 -12.23 -16.99
C SER A 1081 27.06 -10.78 -16.64
N ALA A 1082 26.20 -10.59 -15.63
CA ALA A 1082 25.92 -9.29 -15.04
C ALA A 1082 27.19 -8.58 -14.53
N TYR A 1083 28.13 -9.33 -13.94
CA TYR A 1083 29.38 -8.78 -13.43
C TYR A 1083 30.33 -8.34 -14.56
N ASP A 1084 30.32 -9.01 -15.72
CA ASP A 1084 31.08 -8.54 -16.88
C ASP A 1084 30.51 -7.23 -17.42
N TYR A 1085 29.18 -7.11 -17.44
CA TYR A 1085 28.50 -5.85 -17.71
C TYR A 1085 28.88 -4.77 -16.68
N TYR A 1086 28.86 -5.05 -15.38
CA TYR A 1086 29.24 -4.08 -14.34
C TYR A 1086 30.70 -3.61 -14.46
N ARG A 1087 31.62 -4.53 -14.77
CA ARG A 1087 33.03 -4.18 -15.01
C ARG A 1087 33.20 -3.26 -16.20
N ALA A 1088 32.42 -3.47 -17.27
CA ALA A 1088 32.42 -2.62 -18.45
C ALA A 1088 31.75 -1.25 -18.18
N ALA A 1089 30.64 -1.24 -17.45
CA ALA A 1089 29.86 -0.05 -17.11
C ALA A 1089 30.56 0.92 -16.15
N SER A 1090 31.50 0.43 -15.32
CA SER A 1090 32.18 1.21 -14.28
C SER A 1090 32.95 2.41 -14.82
N SER A 1091 32.43 3.62 -14.59
CA SER A 1091 32.95 4.88 -15.15
C SER A 1091 34.27 5.36 -14.55
N HIS A 1092 34.66 4.92 -13.35
CA HIS A 1092 35.95 5.30 -12.77
C HIS A 1092 37.16 4.95 -13.64
N LYS A 1093 37.02 3.95 -14.52
CA LYS A 1093 38.08 3.46 -15.40
C LYS A 1093 38.36 4.38 -16.59
N VAL A 1094 37.40 5.23 -16.98
CA VAL A 1094 37.49 6.09 -18.17
C VAL A 1094 37.67 7.57 -17.83
N LEU A 1095 37.69 7.92 -16.54
CA LEU A 1095 37.89 9.30 -16.08
C LEU A 1095 39.15 9.98 -16.63
N GLY A 1096 40.19 9.20 -16.94
CA GLY A 1096 41.44 9.70 -17.52
C GLY A 1096 41.29 10.34 -18.91
N ASP A 1097 40.21 10.05 -19.63
CA ASP A 1097 39.98 10.51 -21.01
C ASP A 1097 39.09 11.75 -21.11
N ILE A 1098 38.53 12.22 -19.98
CA ILE A 1098 37.76 13.47 -19.95
C ILE A 1098 38.66 14.67 -20.29
N ARG A 1099 38.19 15.54 -21.19
CA ARG A 1099 38.91 16.73 -21.68
C ARG A 1099 38.12 18.04 -21.53
N VAL A 1100 37.09 18.04 -20.69
CA VAL A 1100 36.29 19.23 -20.38
C VAL A 1100 36.16 19.39 -18.87
N PRO A 1101 35.96 20.61 -18.34
CA PRO A 1101 35.76 20.83 -16.91
C PRO A 1101 34.62 19.96 -16.38
N PHE A 1102 34.91 19.14 -15.37
CA PHE A 1102 33.99 18.13 -14.88
C PHE A 1102 33.94 18.11 -13.34
N LEU A 1103 32.78 18.45 -12.78
CA LEU A 1103 32.53 18.49 -11.34
C LEU A 1103 31.70 17.28 -10.89
N ALA A 1104 32.28 16.42 -10.07
CA ALA A 1104 31.63 15.26 -9.49
C ALA A 1104 31.33 15.49 -7.99
N LEU A 1105 30.11 15.21 -7.52
CA LEU A 1105 29.73 15.31 -6.11
C LEU A 1105 29.06 14.00 -5.63
N ASN A 1106 29.57 13.43 -4.54
CA ASN A 1106 29.00 12.24 -3.89
C ASN A 1106 28.93 12.43 -2.37
N SER A 1107 28.06 11.68 -1.70
CA SER A 1107 28.05 11.57 -0.24
C SER A 1107 28.81 10.33 0.23
N ARG A 1108 29.55 10.43 1.34
CA ARG A 1108 30.22 9.27 1.96
C ARG A 1108 29.27 8.30 2.65
N ASP A 1109 28.10 8.75 3.07
CA ASP A 1109 27.08 7.92 3.74
C ASP A 1109 26.02 7.36 2.76
N ASP A 1110 26.30 7.42 1.46
CA ASP A 1110 25.42 6.91 0.40
C ASP A 1110 25.21 5.39 0.55
N PRO A 1111 23.94 4.91 0.69
CA PRO A 1111 23.65 3.49 0.89
C PRO A 1111 23.69 2.66 -0.40
N ILE A 1112 23.90 3.29 -1.56
CA ILE A 1112 23.96 2.66 -2.88
C ILE A 1112 25.40 2.68 -3.41
N VAL A 1113 26.12 3.80 -3.23
CA VAL A 1113 27.48 3.98 -3.73
C VAL A 1113 28.52 3.76 -2.63
N SER A 1114 29.38 2.75 -2.82
CA SER A 1114 30.35 2.34 -1.79
C SER A 1114 31.81 2.69 -2.10
N SER A 1115 32.12 3.09 -3.34
CA SER A 1115 33.49 3.33 -3.83
C SER A 1115 33.59 4.64 -4.60
N PHE A 1116 34.68 5.38 -4.38
CA PHE A 1116 34.91 6.71 -4.95
C PHE A 1116 36.33 6.82 -5.54
N PRO A 1117 36.49 7.41 -6.74
CA PRO A 1117 37.75 7.42 -7.48
C PRO A 1117 38.67 8.57 -7.03
N VAL A 1118 39.01 8.60 -5.74
CA VAL A 1118 39.82 9.68 -5.14
C VAL A 1118 41.17 9.83 -5.85
N GLY A 1119 41.80 8.73 -6.28
CA GLY A 1119 43.08 8.76 -7.00
C GLY A 1119 42.98 9.10 -8.49
N VAL A 1120 41.82 8.91 -9.12
CA VAL A 1120 41.63 9.21 -10.56
C VAL A 1120 41.24 10.68 -10.78
N ALA A 1121 41.01 11.44 -9.70
CA ALA A 1121 40.93 12.90 -9.71
C ALA A 1121 42.26 13.57 -10.14
N ASP A 1122 43.33 12.80 -10.37
CA ASP A 1122 44.58 13.28 -10.97
C ASP A 1122 44.46 13.70 -12.44
N ASN A 1123 43.35 13.42 -13.12
CA ASN A 1123 43.05 14.11 -14.38
C ASN A 1123 42.76 15.60 -14.10
N GLY A 1124 43.57 16.50 -14.67
CA GLY A 1124 43.46 17.95 -14.47
C GLY A 1124 42.09 18.56 -14.78
N TRP A 1125 41.25 17.87 -15.57
CA TRP A 1125 39.89 18.31 -15.92
C TRP A 1125 38.81 17.90 -14.92
N VAL A 1126 39.11 17.00 -13.98
CA VAL A 1126 38.15 16.35 -13.07
C VAL A 1126 38.33 16.88 -11.64
N VAL A 1127 37.21 17.20 -10.99
CA VAL A 1127 37.19 17.56 -9.56
C VAL A 1127 36.12 16.74 -8.86
N LEU A 1128 36.53 16.00 -7.82
CA LEU A 1128 35.63 15.18 -7.01
C LEU A 1128 35.39 15.85 -5.66
N GLY A 1129 34.14 16.13 -5.30
CA GLY A 1129 33.72 16.58 -3.98
C GLY A 1129 32.98 15.50 -3.21
N LEU A 1130 33.42 15.23 -1.98
CA LEU A 1130 32.75 14.30 -1.07
C LEU A 1130 32.16 15.03 0.14
N THR A 1131 30.84 15.01 0.29
CA THR A 1131 30.17 15.41 1.53
C THR A 1131 30.24 14.27 2.55
N GLN A 1132 30.20 14.59 3.84
CA GLN A 1132 30.19 13.55 4.89
C GLN A 1132 28.84 12.88 5.06
N GLY A 1133 27.76 13.59 4.76
CA GLY A 1133 26.41 13.07 4.76
C GLY A 1133 25.64 13.55 3.53
N GLY A 1134 24.44 13.02 3.34
CA GLY A 1134 23.54 13.42 2.25
C GLY A 1134 22.77 12.26 1.63
N GLY A 1135 23.13 11.01 1.92
CA GLY A 1135 22.54 9.83 1.29
C GLY A 1135 22.71 9.81 -0.22
N HIS A 1136 22.01 8.88 -0.88
CA HIS A 1136 21.91 8.85 -2.32
C HIS A 1136 20.90 9.91 -2.76
N LEU A 1137 21.36 10.93 -3.49
CA LEU A 1137 20.55 12.02 -4.04
C LEU A 1137 19.75 12.87 -3.02
N GLY A 1138 20.01 12.79 -1.71
CA GLY A 1138 19.24 13.51 -0.69
C GLY A 1138 19.71 14.96 -0.47
N TRP A 1139 20.86 15.14 0.18
CA TRP A 1139 21.45 16.43 0.59
C TRP A 1139 20.47 17.43 1.22
N PHE A 1140 19.48 16.95 1.98
CA PHE A 1140 18.50 17.79 2.65
C PHE A 1140 19.07 18.43 3.91
N GLU A 1141 19.02 19.76 3.97
CA GLU A 1141 19.33 20.60 5.12
C GLU A 1141 18.10 21.37 5.58
N ALA A 1142 18.15 21.93 6.80
CA ALA A 1142 17.09 22.80 7.29
C ALA A 1142 17.05 24.10 6.44
N GLY A 1143 15.87 24.47 5.98
CA GLY A 1143 15.63 25.69 5.21
C GLY A 1143 15.66 26.96 6.05
N LYS A 1144 15.44 28.11 5.40
CA LYS A 1144 15.46 29.42 6.07
C LYS A 1144 14.30 29.65 7.04
N ARG A 1145 13.12 29.05 6.79
CA ARG A 1145 11.99 29.09 7.73
C ARG A 1145 11.89 27.81 8.53
N PHE A 1146 11.38 27.93 9.76
CA PHE A 1146 11.19 26.79 10.65
C PHE A 1146 10.23 25.77 10.02
N GLY A 1147 10.68 24.53 9.84
CA GLY A 1147 9.91 23.46 9.20
C GLY A 1147 10.14 23.29 7.70
N GLU A 1148 10.77 24.26 7.02
CA GLU A 1148 11.14 24.11 5.61
C GLU A 1148 12.42 23.26 5.47
N LEU A 1149 12.50 22.48 4.39
CA LEU A 1149 13.70 21.75 3.98
C LEU A 1149 14.21 22.29 2.66
N GLU A 1150 15.53 22.43 2.55
CA GLU A 1150 16.21 22.79 1.30
C GLU A 1150 17.22 21.70 0.92
N ARG A 1151 17.52 21.55 -0.37
CA ARG A 1151 18.63 20.71 -0.83
C ARG A 1151 19.89 21.54 -0.93
N TRP A 1152 20.89 21.21 -0.11
CA TRP A 1152 22.19 21.90 -0.10
C TRP A 1152 22.84 21.92 -1.49
N ILE A 1153 22.73 20.79 -2.21
CA ILE A 1153 23.34 20.57 -3.53
C ILE A 1153 22.89 21.59 -4.59
N ARG A 1154 21.73 22.24 -4.40
CA ARG A 1154 21.18 23.25 -5.31
C ARG A 1154 22.16 24.41 -5.54
N LYS A 1155 22.69 24.99 -4.46
CA LYS A 1155 23.57 26.16 -4.52
C LYS A 1155 24.88 25.90 -5.27
N PRO A 1156 25.69 24.86 -4.94
CA PRO A 1156 26.94 24.60 -5.63
C PRO A 1156 26.75 24.21 -7.09
N VAL A 1157 25.66 23.50 -7.42
CA VAL A 1157 25.37 23.14 -8.80
C VAL A 1157 24.97 24.37 -9.62
N LEU A 1158 24.11 25.26 -9.10
CA LEU A 1158 23.75 26.50 -9.80
C LEU A 1158 24.95 27.44 -9.97
N GLU A 1159 25.83 27.53 -8.96
CA GLU A 1159 27.08 28.28 -9.08
C GLU A 1159 27.98 27.68 -10.17
N TRP A 1160 28.10 26.36 -10.25
CA TRP A 1160 28.85 25.67 -11.31
C TRP A 1160 28.25 25.94 -12.69
N LEU A 1161 26.94 25.78 -12.85
CA LEU A 1161 26.23 26.03 -14.11
C LEU A 1161 26.43 27.48 -14.58
N ARG A 1162 26.31 28.45 -13.68
CA ARG A 1162 26.59 29.86 -13.98
C ARG A 1162 28.04 30.06 -14.42
N ALA A 1163 28.99 29.53 -13.66
CA ALA A 1163 30.41 29.69 -13.94
C ALA A 1163 30.78 29.16 -15.34
N VAL A 1164 30.32 27.95 -15.69
CA VAL A 1164 30.64 27.35 -17.00
C VAL A 1164 29.76 27.85 -18.14
N GLY A 1165 28.57 28.39 -17.86
CA GLY A 1165 27.67 28.95 -18.85
C GLY A 1165 27.99 30.40 -19.24
N GLU A 1166 28.46 31.21 -18.30
CA GLU A 1166 28.70 32.65 -18.50
C GLU A 1166 30.18 33.01 -18.60
N ASP A 1167 31.03 32.45 -17.75
CA ASP A 1167 32.43 32.86 -17.62
C ASP A 1167 33.39 32.04 -18.48
N LEU A 1168 33.12 30.74 -18.65
CA LEU A 1168 33.97 29.84 -19.44
C LEU A 1168 33.91 30.18 -20.93
N VAL A 1169 35.07 30.30 -21.58
CA VAL A 1169 35.18 30.54 -23.02
C VAL A 1169 35.61 29.24 -23.72
N PRO A 1170 34.75 28.63 -24.56
CA PRO A 1170 35.13 27.47 -25.34
C PRO A 1170 36.28 27.80 -26.30
N GLU A 1171 37.40 27.10 -26.20
CA GLU A 1171 38.62 27.39 -26.97
C GLU A 1171 38.67 26.71 -28.35
N ARG A 1172 37.70 25.85 -28.66
CA ARG A 1172 37.66 25.02 -29.87
C ARG A 1172 36.24 24.82 -30.34
N GLU A 1173 36.08 24.60 -31.65
CA GLU A 1173 34.84 24.11 -32.22
C GLU A 1173 34.57 22.69 -31.72
N ARG A 1174 33.32 22.40 -31.33
CA ARG A 1174 32.96 21.19 -30.59
C ARG A 1174 32.03 20.29 -31.40
N GLY A 1175 32.22 18.98 -31.25
CA GLY A 1175 31.50 17.96 -31.99
C GLY A 1175 31.99 17.80 -33.43
N GLN A 1176 31.52 16.75 -34.09
CA GLN A 1176 31.77 16.53 -35.50
C GLN A 1176 30.78 17.33 -36.37
N PRO A 1177 31.07 17.55 -37.66
CA PRO A 1177 30.07 18.06 -38.59
C PRO A 1177 28.85 17.14 -38.69
N MET A 1178 27.68 17.70 -38.99
CA MET A 1178 26.42 16.96 -39.16
C MET A 1178 25.91 17.11 -40.59
N HIS A 1179 25.24 16.09 -41.10
CA HIS A 1179 24.62 16.10 -42.42
C HIS A 1179 23.27 15.36 -42.38
N GLU A 1180 22.37 15.70 -43.29
CA GLU A 1180 21.08 15.02 -43.42
C GLU A 1180 21.15 13.97 -44.52
N VAL A 1181 20.79 12.73 -44.20
CA VAL A 1181 20.75 11.59 -45.13
C VAL A 1181 19.42 10.88 -44.94
N GLU A 1182 18.61 10.81 -46.00
CA GLU A 1182 17.31 10.11 -45.99
C GLU A 1182 16.37 10.57 -44.85
N GLY A 1183 16.42 11.86 -44.51
CA GLY A 1183 15.62 12.47 -43.43
C GLY A 1183 16.15 12.21 -42.02
N PHE A 1184 17.29 11.52 -41.86
CA PHE A 1184 18.00 11.41 -40.59
C PHE A 1184 19.13 12.45 -40.51
N LEU A 1185 19.19 13.17 -39.40
CA LEU A 1185 20.38 13.93 -39.00
C LEU A 1185 21.45 12.93 -38.54
N LYS A 1186 22.61 12.95 -39.18
CA LYS A 1186 23.74 12.05 -38.89
C LYS A 1186 25.02 12.82 -38.63
N GLU A 1187 25.89 12.22 -37.83
CA GLU A 1187 27.23 12.72 -37.56
C GLU A 1187 28.21 12.25 -38.66
N VAL A 1188 29.02 13.15 -39.22
CA VAL A 1188 29.98 12.79 -40.28
C VAL A 1188 31.04 11.84 -39.70
N GLY A 1189 31.20 10.68 -40.34
CA GLY A 1189 32.18 9.66 -39.95
C GLY A 1189 31.72 8.70 -38.85
N ARG A 1190 30.44 8.75 -38.44
CA ARG A 1190 29.80 7.79 -37.53
C ARG A 1190 28.46 7.34 -38.09
N ASP A 1191 28.47 6.22 -38.82
CA ASP A 1191 27.28 5.71 -39.50
C ASP A 1191 26.23 5.11 -38.56
N ASP A 1192 26.61 4.86 -37.31
CA ASP A 1192 25.82 4.29 -36.22
C ASP A 1192 25.08 5.36 -35.38
N ILE A 1193 25.47 6.63 -35.48
CA ILE A 1193 24.86 7.74 -34.72
C ILE A 1193 24.01 8.62 -35.64
N GLY A 1194 22.70 8.61 -35.37
CA GLY A 1194 21.76 9.45 -36.11
C GLY A 1194 20.36 9.45 -35.52
N CYS A 1195 19.58 10.48 -35.85
CA CYS A 1195 18.18 10.55 -35.46
C CYS A 1195 17.31 11.34 -36.42
N LYS A 1196 16.00 11.11 -36.32
CA LYS A 1196 14.97 11.97 -36.88
C LYS A 1196 13.89 12.25 -35.84
N GLU A 1197 13.34 13.46 -35.87
CA GLU A 1197 12.18 13.80 -35.03
C GLU A 1197 10.95 13.02 -35.53
N VAL A 1198 10.12 12.54 -34.59
CA VAL A 1198 8.87 11.83 -34.90
C VAL A 1198 7.71 12.40 -34.10
N GLU A 1199 6.50 12.23 -34.63
CA GLU A 1199 5.26 12.65 -33.96
C GLU A 1199 5.00 11.85 -32.66
N GLY A 1200 4.17 12.40 -31.79
CA GLY A 1200 3.83 11.82 -30.48
C GLY A 1200 4.51 12.49 -29.28
N GLY A 1201 5.20 13.62 -29.50
CA GLY A 1201 5.56 14.56 -28.43
C GLY A 1201 4.35 15.31 -27.86
N GLY A 1202 4.57 16.20 -26.89
CA GLY A 1202 3.49 16.97 -26.27
C GLY A 1202 3.90 17.72 -25.00
N HIS A 1203 2.96 18.44 -24.42
CA HIS A 1203 3.17 19.13 -23.14
C HIS A 1203 3.23 18.13 -21.99
N VAL A 1204 4.22 18.28 -21.10
CA VAL A 1204 4.45 17.41 -19.95
C VAL A 1204 4.60 18.26 -18.70
N VAL A 1205 3.76 18.01 -17.70
CA VAL A 1205 3.87 18.64 -16.38
C VAL A 1205 4.75 17.77 -15.50
N GLY A 1206 5.91 18.30 -15.06
CA GLY A 1206 6.92 17.55 -14.33
C GLY A 1206 6.51 16.99 -12.95
N VAL A 1207 5.28 17.22 -12.48
CA VAL A 1207 4.77 16.67 -11.22
C VAL A 1207 3.74 15.54 -11.43
N GLU A 1208 3.35 15.24 -12.66
CA GLU A 1208 2.34 14.24 -13.02
C GLU A 1208 2.96 12.91 -13.53
N GLY A 1209 4.13 12.54 -12.99
CA GLY A 1209 4.89 11.34 -13.40
C GLY A 1209 4.43 10.03 -12.75
N GLU A 1210 4.74 8.91 -13.40
CA GLU A 1210 4.38 7.54 -13.01
C GLU A 1210 4.95 7.14 -11.64
N GLY A 1211 4.17 7.29 -10.58
CA GLY A 1211 4.56 6.98 -9.20
C GLY A 1211 4.84 5.48 -8.97
N GLY A 1212 6.00 5.19 -8.39
CA GLY A 1212 6.35 3.91 -7.77
C GLY A 1212 7.22 4.15 -6.54
N LEU A 1213 7.17 3.24 -5.56
CA LEU A 1213 7.82 3.37 -4.25
C LEU A 1213 9.36 3.60 -4.27
N PHE A 1214 10.00 3.48 -5.44
CA PHE A 1214 11.43 3.67 -5.68
C PHE A 1214 11.73 4.38 -7.02
N ALA A 1215 10.76 5.07 -7.64
CA ALA A 1215 10.99 5.71 -8.93
C ALA A 1215 12.25 6.62 -8.89
N GLY A 1216 13.18 6.41 -9.82
CA GLY A 1216 14.35 7.26 -9.98
C GLY A 1216 15.61 6.96 -9.15
N LEU A 1217 15.59 5.94 -8.27
CA LEU A 1217 16.80 5.46 -7.56
C LEU A 1217 17.63 4.50 -8.40
#